data_AF-A0A7X5J8L2-F1
#
_entry.id   AF-A0A7X5J8L2-F1
#
_cell.length_a   1.000
_cell.length_b   1.000
_cell.length_c   1.000
_cell.angle_alpha   90.00
_cell.angle_beta   90.00
_cell.angle_gamma   90.00
#
_symmetry.space_group_name_H-M   'P 1'
#
loop_
_entity.id
_entity.type
_entity.pdbx_description
1 polymer ?
#
loop_
_entity_poly.entity_id
_entity_poly.type
_entity_poly.pdbx_seq_one_letter_code
_entity_poly.pdbx_strand_id
1 'polypeptide(L)'
;MTTLTVGLTSTLQKTLGSAGAYAYAVYFDASGTAQWTPLVVNGALQASTSPGRFAIDLPSPLDGGKVYFLIQSQDPSAPQTDLTKLITQQSQINWGSAATYQYRYDSFEVTLLGSSGDAGNLTSVEGFGIPMQISIPHADGTTDTRGYGVSGTQLFNALDRAKDHSLVYFTDGPLKGSVRGAISPAQSVIQPAGDQVYKASDWTAYIDSLKKADTGITVTGFFNGAEDGNGIYHDAGFFGYTLDWVAGTNGQPGHFWLSPTASSQIKGHIKISAEALAGSIYSTLGSVEIYASRSDATPYKIFGAATADMNTGANTQWGEVLTQVLTGFTAGYYGTSGQPLNPFVSGQIDLNKNWNWDPTYAFNQNLAGKSALFHDVYSQVFFNVSNSYGSGYSDNLMDAYAQGGPLISVSDQINGTWQNVKTINLTLYADSETPGGYVQPEIYNVIEPIGHVDFGTKAFLPGSYSPVEWAAVNPCSVTLNFFNQDAILKDGTPVTLRLFDGVVNGTAVFQDLSLNPASGGSLWQNWAVSFNAVSGTYVINAVANTPQTAGSLVISSLPTPQDGVGWYQIIIGSGAAAKTFNLYTRTDGGLFLNPAVDSQGGSIAVDGLALVAPQTSTGATIQTFALDFLYSGSSTLSPDLLTWNTDPTHVSQKAADTAPVAGTLSGGTFTALANQTNLVSNTITTTSALELAFGWTGTNSATGTTSWISNTTNKVAAGNLAVISVKQQGKDVLGPLTATGDIDGMWQTGQTQALGNGTYTIQMTEHLHVSGRIGAAVSPASSALTVTVDVDEAALAANAAGNGLTLATGNTPAPAANWVRLTAQSESVQSGVAVLVYAVDSKGNLVDQSGRAGSSVTLADAVRGSIGAATDDAGNTLALGTQTVLLRQGEELRFASLSGNDGVTRHAGATVTPAGNGGLTVAVAGVTISAATDNTLGANALVASAQRASDLPLLHLSQNQAVSLVLTGSTSLQNTLGFVRLDVDLAGNISLNGIGIDSAAAFRAEVARSLDAGGTFTFTSPDTATQTSTWTVAGKTGFYAPVLKAGTGEIFVLGAANSDGREHIRLFGENTFGFEDLTAAQGADFDYNDLVVALSVSGQSSTQIFA
;
A
#
# COMPACT_ATOMS: atom_id res chain seq x y z
N MET A 1 22.19 5.42 -30.62
CA MET A 1 21.25 6.07 -31.56
C MET A 1 20.54 4.98 -32.32
N THR A 2 19.21 5.04 -32.38
CA THR A 2 18.35 4.05 -33.03
C THR A 2 17.84 4.64 -34.34
N THR A 3 17.96 3.91 -35.44
CA THR A 3 17.45 4.35 -36.74
C THR A 3 16.15 3.62 -37.08
N LEU A 4 15.08 4.37 -37.30
CA LEU A 4 13.83 3.88 -37.87
C LEU A 4 13.94 3.86 -39.39
N THR A 5 13.90 2.66 -39.97
CA THR A 5 13.88 2.45 -41.42
C THR A 5 12.45 2.25 -41.90
N VAL A 6 11.90 3.25 -42.61
CA VAL A 6 10.54 3.25 -43.15
C VAL A 6 10.55 2.78 -44.60
N GLY A 7 9.89 1.68 -44.90
CA GLY A 7 9.71 1.13 -46.25
C GLY A 7 8.32 1.41 -46.82
N LEU A 8 8.23 1.68 -48.13
CA LEU A 8 6.97 1.65 -48.88
C LEU A 8 6.97 0.42 -49.81
N THR A 9 5.91 -0.40 -49.79
CA THR A 9 5.81 -1.51 -50.75
C THR A 9 5.79 -1.02 -52.19
N SER A 10 6.16 -1.87 -53.15
CA SER A 10 6.09 -1.53 -54.57
C SER A 10 4.67 -1.20 -55.02
N THR A 11 3.65 -1.77 -54.37
CA THR A 11 2.25 -1.49 -54.68
C THR A 11 1.86 -0.12 -54.14
N LEU A 12 2.23 0.22 -52.91
CA LEU A 12 1.98 1.54 -52.35
C LEU A 12 2.73 2.64 -53.13
N GLN A 13 3.97 2.38 -53.55
CA GLN A 13 4.71 3.32 -54.42
C GLN A 13 3.97 3.59 -55.74
N LYS A 14 3.29 2.59 -56.33
CA LYS A 14 2.46 2.78 -57.53
C LYS A 14 1.20 3.59 -57.20
N THR A 15 0.51 3.28 -56.10
CA THR A 15 -0.67 4.02 -55.64
C THR A 15 -0.35 5.50 -55.41
N LEU A 16 0.81 5.78 -54.82
CA LEU A 16 1.29 7.14 -54.54
C LEU A 16 2.07 7.77 -55.70
N GLY A 17 2.24 7.08 -56.83
CA GLY A 17 3.04 7.54 -57.98
C GLY A 17 2.35 8.57 -58.88
N SER A 18 1.17 9.07 -58.47
CA SER A 18 0.38 10.03 -59.24
C SER A 18 0.55 11.45 -58.71
N ALA A 19 0.56 12.44 -59.60
CA ALA A 19 0.57 13.85 -59.20
C ALA A 19 -0.61 14.16 -58.26
N GLY A 20 -0.35 14.95 -57.21
CA GLY A 20 -1.31 15.25 -56.15
C GLY A 20 -1.25 14.30 -54.94
N ALA A 21 -0.44 13.23 -54.99
CA ALA A 21 -0.19 12.36 -53.84
C ALA A 21 1.07 12.78 -53.07
N TYR A 22 0.98 12.80 -51.73
CA TYR A 22 2.12 13.07 -50.84
C TYR A 22 2.14 12.06 -49.71
N ALA A 23 3.33 11.75 -49.20
CA ALA A 23 3.51 10.93 -48.01
C ALA A 23 4.66 11.43 -47.15
N TYR A 24 4.47 11.43 -45.84
CA TYR A 24 5.41 11.97 -44.86
C TYR A 24 5.51 11.05 -43.65
N ALA A 25 6.68 11.04 -43.01
CA ALA A 25 6.83 10.63 -41.62
C ALA A 25 7.16 11.87 -40.78
N VAL A 26 6.58 11.99 -39.59
CA VAL A 26 6.84 13.10 -38.67
C VAL A 26 6.85 12.63 -37.23
N TYR A 27 7.81 13.10 -36.45
CA TYR A 27 7.82 12.99 -34.99
C TYR A 27 8.03 14.37 -34.38
N PHE A 28 7.78 14.50 -33.08
CA PHE A 28 8.01 15.74 -32.34
C PHE A 28 9.13 15.50 -31.34
N ASP A 29 10.16 16.35 -31.35
CA ASP A 29 11.26 16.25 -30.39
C ASP A 29 10.85 16.74 -29.00
N ALA A 30 11.76 16.66 -28.02
CA ALA A 30 11.50 17.07 -26.63
C ALA A 30 11.07 18.55 -26.48
N SER A 31 11.33 19.41 -27.48
CA SER A 31 10.85 20.80 -27.49
C SER A 31 9.46 20.97 -28.10
N GLY A 32 8.85 19.87 -28.57
CA GLY A 32 7.61 19.87 -29.34
C GLY A 32 7.79 20.29 -30.80
N THR A 33 9.03 20.36 -31.30
CA THR A 33 9.29 20.76 -32.70
C THR A 33 9.11 19.58 -33.64
N ALA A 34 8.34 19.79 -34.71
CA ALA A 34 8.07 18.78 -35.72
C ALA A 34 9.31 18.49 -36.60
N GLN A 35 9.67 17.21 -36.69
CA GLN A 35 10.78 16.70 -37.50
C GLN A 35 10.22 15.90 -38.68
N TRP A 36 10.27 16.48 -39.88
CA TRP A 36 9.62 15.95 -41.08
C TRP A 36 10.58 15.17 -41.97
N THR A 37 10.16 13.99 -42.41
CA THR A 37 10.82 13.22 -43.48
C THR A 37 9.83 13.03 -44.65
N PRO A 38 10.03 13.71 -45.79
CA PRO A 38 9.19 13.52 -46.95
C PRO A 38 9.52 12.18 -47.64
N LEU A 39 8.50 11.35 -47.85
CA LEU A 39 8.63 10.02 -48.47
C LEU A 39 8.21 10.08 -49.95
N VAL A 40 7.09 10.76 -50.21
CA VAL A 40 6.57 11.04 -51.56
C VAL A 40 6.14 12.51 -51.62
N VAL A 41 6.55 13.23 -52.65
CA VAL A 41 6.12 14.62 -52.90
C VAL A 41 5.56 14.71 -54.30
N ASN A 42 4.28 15.06 -54.40
CA ASN A 42 3.55 15.24 -55.65
C ASN A 42 3.72 14.08 -56.64
N GLY A 43 3.57 12.85 -56.15
CA GLY A 43 3.73 11.63 -56.96
C GLY A 43 5.17 11.13 -57.11
N ALA A 44 6.18 11.89 -56.69
CA ALA A 44 7.59 11.53 -56.82
C ALA A 44 8.17 10.98 -55.50
N LEU A 45 8.72 9.78 -55.57
CA LEU A 45 9.48 9.17 -54.47
C LEU A 45 10.72 10.02 -54.15
N GLN A 46 10.93 10.32 -52.87
CA GLN A 46 12.06 11.14 -52.42
C GLN A 46 13.35 10.34 -52.28
N ALA A 47 14.47 11.06 -52.11
CA ALA A 47 15.78 10.45 -51.91
C ALA A 47 15.73 9.48 -50.73
N SER A 48 16.15 8.24 -50.98
CA SER A 48 16.04 7.11 -50.06
C SER A 48 17.37 6.38 -49.95
N THR A 49 17.61 5.71 -48.83
CA THR A 49 18.82 4.91 -48.59
C THR A 49 18.89 3.69 -49.52
N SER A 50 17.73 3.24 -50.00
CA SER A 50 17.50 2.24 -51.04
C SER A 50 16.11 2.49 -51.63
N PRO A 51 15.79 2.09 -52.87
CA PRO A 51 14.50 2.40 -53.49
C PRO A 51 13.29 2.11 -52.57
N GLY A 52 12.63 3.18 -52.11
CA GLY A 52 11.45 3.10 -51.25
C GLY A 52 11.73 2.89 -49.76
N ARG A 53 12.99 3.02 -49.29
CA ARG A 53 13.40 2.90 -47.88
C ARG A 53 14.09 4.16 -47.35
N PHE A 54 13.50 4.73 -46.31
CA PHE A 54 13.91 6.00 -45.70
C PHE A 54 14.45 5.76 -44.30
N ALA A 55 15.57 6.39 -43.94
CA ALA A 55 16.14 6.30 -42.61
C ALA A 55 15.77 7.57 -41.83
N ILE A 56 15.28 7.38 -40.61
CA ILE A 56 14.91 8.43 -39.66
C ILE A 56 15.66 8.15 -38.37
N ASP A 57 16.57 9.05 -37.98
CA ASP A 57 17.28 8.92 -36.71
C ASP A 57 16.37 9.38 -35.58
N LEU A 58 16.01 8.45 -34.69
CA LEU A 58 15.17 8.77 -33.54
C LEU A 58 16.03 9.38 -32.42
N PRO A 59 15.51 10.40 -31.72
CA PRO A 59 16.20 10.97 -30.57
C PRO A 59 16.35 9.92 -29.46
N SER A 60 17.37 10.11 -28.62
CA SER A 60 17.57 9.32 -27.40
C SER A 60 18.16 10.23 -26.32
N PRO A 61 17.51 10.38 -25.16
CA PRO A 61 16.30 9.67 -24.73
C PRO A 61 15.04 10.09 -25.52
N LEU A 62 14.11 9.15 -25.66
CA LEU A 62 12.74 9.41 -26.14
C LEU A 62 11.79 8.66 -25.21
N ASP A 63 11.00 9.39 -24.44
CA ASP A 63 10.06 8.82 -23.46
C ASP A 63 8.63 8.96 -23.99
N GLY A 64 7.98 7.85 -24.34
CA GLY A 64 6.61 7.85 -24.87
C GLY A 64 6.44 8.61 -26.19
N GLY A 65 7.38 8.49 -27.13
CA GLY A 65 7.33 9.20 -28.42
C GLY A 65 6.35 8.58 -29.42
N LYS A 66 5.88 9.38 -30.39
CA LYS A 66 5.11 8.90 -31.55
C LYS A 66 5.71 9.34 -32.88
N VAL A 67 5.81 8.42 -33.82
CA VAL A 67 6.12 8.70 -35.23
C VAL A 67 4.83 8.52 -36.03
N TYR A 68 4.33 9.61 -36.63
CA TYR A 68 3.15 9.62 -37.47
C TYR A 68 3.53 9.42 -38.94
N PHE A 69 2.71 8.66 -39.64
CA PHE A 69 2.79 8.47 -41.08
C PHE A 69 1.56 9.10 -41.72
N LEU A 70 1.75 10.06 -42.63
CA LEU A 70 0.67 10.80 -43.26
C LEU A 70 0.67 10.53 -44.76
N ILE A 71 -0.49 10.23 -45.35
CA ILE A 71 -0.69 10.12 -46.80
C ILE A 71 -1.78 11.11 -47.22
N GLN A 72 -1.42 12.07 -48.07
CA GLN A 72 -2.29 13.16 -48.53
C GLN A 72 -2.65 13.01 -50.01
N SER A 73 -3.89 13.38 -50.37
CA SER A 73 -4.39 13.39 -51.75
C SER A 73 -5.05 14.72 -52.07
N GLN A 74 -4.51 15.44 -53.05
CA GLN A 74 -5.01 16.74 -53.50
C GLN A 74 -5.14 16.77 -55.03
N ASP A 75 -6.07 17.55 -55.57
CA ASP A 75 -6.12 17.81 -57.01
C ASP A 75 -4.81 18.49 -57.45
N PRO A 76 -4.00 17.87 -58.34
CA PRO A 76 -2.72 18.44 -58.76
C PRO A 76 -2.86 19.77 -59.53
N SER A 77 -4.07 20.12 -59.98
CA SER A 77 -4.38 21.37 -60.68
C SER A 77 -4.81 22.51 -59.75
N ALA A 78 -5.11 22.22 -58.48
CA ALA A 78 -5.49 23.20 -57.46
C ALA A 78 -4.28 23.73 -56.66
N PRO A 79 -4.42 24.83 -55.90
CA PRO A 79 -3.40 25.24 -54.94
C PRO A 79 -3.09 24.13 -53.92
N GLN A 80 -1.83 23.71 -53.86
CA GLN A 80 -1.39 22.63 -52.98
C GLN A 80 -1.25 23.12 -51.53
N THR A 81 -1.59 22.25 -50.57
CA THR A 81 -1.51 22.54 -49.15
C THR A 81 -0.32 21.82 -48.53
N ASP A 82 0.63 22.60 -48.02
CA ASP A 82 1.87 22.08 -47.44
C ASP A 82 1.67 21.73 -45.95
N LEU A 83 1.48 20.43 -45.66
CA LEU A 83 1.29 19.95 -44.30
C LEU A 83 2.46 20.31 -43.36
N THR A 84 3.69 20.41 -43.88
CA THR A 84 4.88 20.71 -43.07
C THR A 84 4.87 22.12 -42.48
N LYS A 85 4.05 23.03 -43.03
CA LYS A 85 3.86 24.39 -42.55
C LYS A 85 2.63 24.56 -41.67
N LEU A 86 1.62 23.70 -41.87
CA LEU A 86 0.36 23.77 -41.12
C LEU A 86 0.41 23.00 -39.81
N ILE A 87 1.10 21.86 -39.80
CA ILE A 87 1.25 21.01 -38.64
C ILE A 87 2.61 21.34 -38.01
N THR A 88 2.56 22.19 -37.00
CA THR A 88 3.70 22.59 -36.17
C THR A 88 3.67 21.95 -34.79
N GLN A 89 2.54 21.36 -34.39
CA GLN A 89 2.34 20.67 -33.11
C GLN A 89 1.60 19.34 -33.30
N GLN A 90 1.85 18.38 -32.42
CA GLN A 90 1.28 17.04 -32.49
C GLN A 90 -0.26 17.04 -32.46
N SER A 91 -0.87 17.87 -31.62
CA SER A 91 -2.33 18.00 -31.46
C SER A 91 -3.05 18.43 -32.75
N GLN A 92 -2.33 18.95 -33.74
CA GLN A 92 -2.88 19.34 -35.03
C GLN A 92 -3.03 18.15 -35.99
N ILE A 93 -2.46 16.98 -35.67
CA ILE A 93 -2.74 15.72 -36.37
C ILE A 93 -3.99 15.11 -35.71
N ASN A 94 -5.16 15.32 -36.33
CA ASN A 94 -6.44 14.85 -35.81
C ASN A 94 -7.47 14.65 -36.93
N TRP A 95 -8.63 14.07 -36.61
CA TRP A 95 -9.68 13.77 -37.61
C TRP A 95 -10.19 14.98 -38.39
N GLY A 96 -10.32 16.13 -37.72
CA GLY A 96 -10.79 17.36 -38.34
C GLY A 96 -9.81 17.91 -39.37
N SER A 97 -8.54 18.08 -38.99
CA SER A 97 -7.50 18.56 -39.91
C SER A 97 -7.21 17.56 -41.02
N ALA A 98 -7.27 16.26 -40.74
CA ALA A 98 -7.17 15.19 -41.73
C ALA A 98 -8.29 15.25 -42.78
N ALA A 99 -9.52 15.58 -42.37
CA ALA A 99 -10.63 15.82 -43.29
C ALA A 99 -10.44 17.12 -44.09
N THR A 100 -10.07 18.22 -43.44
CA THR A 100 -9.88 19.53 -44.11
C THR A 100 -8.76 19.48 -45.14
N TYR A 101 -7.63 18.85 -44.82
CA TYR A 101 -6.43 18.85 -45.65
C TYR A 101 -6.23 17.56 -46.45
N GLN A 102 -7.25 16.70 -46.46
CA GLN A 102 -7.33 15.48 -47.27
C GLN A 102 -6.12 14.55 -47.07
N TYR A 103 -5.83 14.22 -45.82
CA TYR A 103 -4.83 13.19 -45.47
C TYR A 103 -5.40 12.09 -44.58
N ARG A 104 -4.78 10.92 -44.65
CA ARG A 104 -4.92 9.83 -43.67
C ARG A 104 -3.65 9.71 -42.85
N TYR A 105 -3.78 9.23 -41.62
CA TYR A 105 -2.65 9.09 -40.71
C TYR A 105 -2.76 7.85 -39.84
N ASP A 106 -1.61 7.35 -39.42
CA ASP A 106 -1.45 6.27 -38.44
C ASP A 106 -0.10 6.46 -37.73
N SER A 107 0.20 5.71 -36.66
CA SER A 107 1.42 5.94 -35.87
C SER A 107 2.08 4.68 -35.29
N PHE A 108 3.38 4.81 -35.08
CA PHE A 108 4.19 3.93 -34.23
C PHE A 108 4.57 4.68 -32.95
N GLU A 109 4.28 4.09 -31.80
CA GLU A 109 4.64 4.62 -30.48
C GLU A 109 5.88 3.90 -29.97
N VAL A 110 6.80 4.61 -29.32
CA VAL A 110 8.08 4.04 -28.88
C VAL A 110 8.74 4.81 -27.73
N THR A 111 9.30 4.07 -26.79
CA THR A 111 10.18 4.55 -25.71
C THR A 111 11.61 4.03 -25.94
N LEU A 112 12.63 4.89 -25.80
CA LEU A 112 14.04 4.59 -26.05
C LEU A 112 14.94 5.23 -24.97
N LEU A 113 14.96 4.64 -23.78
CA LEU A 113 15.69 5.09 -22.59
C LEU A 113 16.94 4.25 -22.28
N GLY A 114 17.15 3.15 -23.01
CA GLY A 114 18.18 2.14 -22.72
C GLY A 114 17.81 1.25 -21.53
N SER A 115 16.51 1.00 -21.33
CA SER A 115 15.98 0.24 -20.19
C SER A 115 15.34 -1.07 -20.64
N SER A 116 15.20 -2.04 -19.73
CA SER A 116 14.51 -3.30 -20.02
C SER A 116 13.02 -3.14 -20.35
N GLY A 117 12.42 -2.03 -19.91
CA GLY A 117 11.00 -1.73 -20.14
C GLY A 117 10.73 -0.97 -21.44
N ASP A 118 11.77 -0.65 -22.22
CA ASP A 118 11.60 0.08 -23.47
C ASP A 118 10.86 -0.79 -24.49
N ALA A 119 9.68 -0.32 -24.87
CA ALA A 119 8.80 -0.97 -25.83
C ALA A 119 8.33 0.01 -26.90
N GLY A 120 7.84 -0.54 -28.01
CA GLY A 120 7.04 0.18 -28.98
C GLY A 120 5.81 -0.61 -29.39
N ASN A 121 4.92 0.01 -30.18
CA ASN A 121 3.69 -0.61 -30.64
C ASN A 121 3.07 0.12 -31.84
N LEU A 122 2.29 -0.64 -32.62
CA LEU A 122 1.30 -0.07 -33.52
C LEU A 122 0.05 0.30 -32.72
N THR A 123 -0.58 1.43 -33.03
CA THR A 123 -1.80 1.86 -32.35
C THR A 123 -2.90 2.23 -33.32
N SER A 124 -4.10 1.73 -33.05
CA SER A 124 -5.33 2.06 -33.76
C SER A 124 -6.41 2.59 -32.80
N VAL A 125 -6.02 3.01 -31.60
CA VAL A 125 -6.91 3.63 -30.60
C VAL A 125 -7.52 4.92 -31.13
N GLU A 126 -6.73 5.69 -31.88
CA GLU A 126 -7.17 6.93 -32.54
C GLU A 126 -7.91 6.67 -33.87
N GLY A 127 -8.02 5.41 -34.27
CA GLY A 127 -8.55 4.98 -35.55
C GLY A 127 -7.54 4.20 -36.37
N PHE A 128 -8.02 3.61 -37.46
CA PHE A 128 -7.16 2.86 -38.37
C PHE A 128 -7.00 3.60 -39.68
N GLY A 129 -5.74 3.87 -39.99
CA GLY A 129 -5.36 4.72 -41.08
C GLY A 129 -4.47 4.03 -42.08
N ILE A 130 -3.49 3.20 -41.72
CA ILE A 130 -2.52 2.68 -42.71
C ILE A 130 -2.15 1.23 -42.34
N PRO A 131 -2.23 0.25 -43.26
CA PRO A 131 -1.74 -1.09 -42.98
C PRO A 131 -0.21 -1.08 -42.87
N MET A 132 0.31 -1.58 -41.74
CA MET A 132 1.73 -1.48 -41.38
C MET A 132 2.30 -2.79 -40.85
N GLN A 133 3.61 -2.94 -40.95
CA GLN A 133 4.39 -3.97 -40.27
C GLN A 133 5.57 -3.33 -39.55
N ILE A 134 5.87 -3.84 -38.36
CA ILE A 134 7.13 -3.58 -37.64
C ILE A 134 7.96 -4.85 -37.56
N SER A 135 9.28 -4.70 -37.62
CA SER A 135 10.26 -5.75 -37.39
C SER A 135 11.49 -5.19 -36.65
N ILE A 136 11.84 -5.81 -35.52
CA ILE A 136 12.95 -5.43 -34.64
C ILE A 136 13.99 -6.54 -34.65
N PRO A 137 15.12 -6.37 -35.36
CA PRO A 137 16.25 -7.29 -35.25
C PRO A 137 17.02 -7.02 -33.95
N HIS A 138 17.18 -8.06 -33.13
CA HIS A 138 17.89 -8.01 -31.86
C HIS A 138 19.36 -8.39 -31.99
N ALA A 139 20.16 -7.96 -31.01
CA ALA A 139 21.60 -8.21 -30.99
C ALA A 139 21.96 -9.70 -30.86
N ASP A 140 21.06 -10.53 -30.34
CA ASP A 140 21.21 -11.98 -30.18
C ASP A 140 20.90 -12.78 -31.48
N GLY A 141 20.45 -12.09 -32.53
CA GLY A 141 20.10 -12.68 -33.83
C GLY A 141 18.62 -13.03 -33.99
N THR A 142 17.79 -12.84 -32.95
CA THR A 142 16.34 -12.98 -33.05
C THR A 142 15.69 -11.78 -33.73
N THR A 143 14.42 -11.89 -34.11
CA THR A 143 13.66 -10.79 -34.69
C THR A 143 12.21 -10.86 -34.29
N ASP A 144 11.73 -9.83 -33.63
CA ASP A 144 10.32 -9.68 -33.29
C ASP A 144 9.57 -8.90 -34.37
N THR A 145 8.29 -9.21 -34.56
CA THR A 145 7.43 -8.52 -35.53
C THR A 145 6.03 -8.22 -35.01
N ARG A 146 5.41 -7.14 -35.49
CA ARG A 146 4.00 -6.81 -35.26
C ARG A 146 3.35 -6.38 -36.58
N GLY A 147 2.08 -6.69 -36.77
CA GLY A 147 1.36 -6.34 -38.01
C GLY A 147 -0.11 -6.75 -38.00
N TYR A 148 -0.65 -6.96 -39.19
CA TYR A 148 -2.06 -7.29 -39.42
C TYR A 148 -2.17 -8.61 -40.17
N GLY A 149 -3.00 -9.54 -39.69
CA GLY A 149 -3.19 -10.87 -40.28
C GLY A 149 -4.08 -10.89 -41.53
N VAL A 150 -4.63 -9.73 -41.93
CA VAL A 150 -5.52 -9.54 -43.07
C VAL A 150 -5.10 -8.32 -43.90
N SER A 151 -5.61 -8.18 -45.12
CA SER A 151 -5.33 -6.99 -45.94
C SER A 151 -6.00 -5.73 -45.39
N GLY A 152 -5.46 -4.55 -45.72
CA GLY A 152 -6.08 -3.28 -45.34
C GLY A 152 -7.55 -3.17 -45.76
N THR A 153 -7.87 -3.66 -46.96
CA THR A 153 -9.24 -3.70 -47.50
C THR A 153 -10.13 -4.63 -46.69
N GLN A 154 -9.63 -5.82 -46.32
CA GLN A 154 -10.38 -6.74 -45.47
C GLN A 154 -10.62 -6.16 -44.08
N LEU A 155 -9.64 -5.45 -43.53
CA LEU A 155 -9.75 -4.77 -42.24
C LEU A 155 -10.77 -3.63 -42.28
N PHE A 156 -10.71 -2.73 -43.27
CA PHE A 156 -11.73 -1.69 -43.45
C PHE A 156 -13.14 -2.28 -43.61
N ASN A 157 -13.28 -3.34 -44.40
CA ASN A 157 -14.57 -4.03 -44.55
C ASN A 157 -15.05 -4.67 -43.24
N ALA A 158 -14.14 -5.14 -42.37
CA ALA A 158 -14.50 -5.67 -41.06
C ALA A 158 -14.97 -4.56 -40.12
N LEU A 159 -14.32 -3.39 -40.14
CA LEU A 159 -14.71 -2.23 -39.34
C LEU A 159 -16.05 -1.64 -39.77
N ASP A 160 -16.32 -1.56 -41.08
CA ASP A 160 -17.62 -1.12 -41.60
C ASP A 160 -18.75 -2.08 -41.19
N ARG A 161 -18.50 -3.40 -41.21
CA ARG A 161 -19.46 -4.39 -40.70
C ARG A 161 -19.64 -4.33 -39.19
N ALA A 162 -18.59 -3.99 -38.43
CA ALA A 162 -18.67 -3.84 -36.98
C ALA A 162 -19.56 -2.64 -36.62
N LYS A 163 -19.42 -1.53 -37.35
CA LYS A 163 -20.29 -0.36 -37.21
C LYS A 163 -20.42 0.37 -38.55
N ASP A 164 -21.65 0.39 -39.05
CA ASP A 164 -22.04 1.04 -40.29
C ASP A 164 -21.63 2.52 -40.26
N HIS A 165 -21.12 3.05 -41.38
CA HIS A 165 -20.63 4.43 -41.52
C HIS A 165 -19.36 4.77 -40.73
N SER A 166 -18.59 3.78 -40.28
CA SER A 166 -17.30 4.02 -39.62
C SER A 166 -16.17 4.43 -40.59
N LEU A 167 -16.35 4.19 -41.90
CA LEU A 167 -15.36 4.54 -42.91
C LEU A 167 -15.54 5.96 -43.45
N VAL A 168 -14.44 6.68 -43.59
CA VAL A 168 -14.37 7.97 -44.29
C VAL A 168 -13.47 7.88 -45.50
N TYR A 169 -13.77 8.68 -46.54
CA TYR A 169 -13.14 8.58 -47.85
C TYR A 169 -12.40 9.87 -48.23
N PHE A 170 -11.40 9.75 -49.10
CA PHE A 170 -10.84 10.91 -49.78
C PHE A 170 -11.87 11.50 -50.73
N THR A 171 -12.00 12.83 -50.72
CA THR A 171 -12.91 13.56 -51.60
C THR A 171 -12.19 14.28 -52.74
N ASP A 172 -10.86 14.34 -52.67
CA ASP A 172 -10.00 15.09 -53.59
C ASP A 172 -8.78 14.28 -54.06
N GLY A 173 -8.19 14.72 -55.18
CA GLY A 173 -6.93 14.21 -55.70
C GLY A 173 -6.94 12.78 -56.26
N PRO A 174 -5.74 12.19 -56.49
CA PRO A 174 -5.60 10.88 -57.12
C PRO A 174 -6.18 9.71 -56.30
N LEU A 175 -6.37 9.87 -54.98
CA LEU A 175 -6.95 8.84 -54.11
C LEU A 175 -8.46 9.02 -53.89
N LYS A 176 -9.11 9.99 -54.55
CA LYS A 176 -10.55 10.26 -54.41
C LYS A 176 -11.40 8.98 -54.52
N GLY A 177 -12.30 8.79 -53.56
CA GLY A 177 -13.16 7.61 -53.46
C GLY A 177 -12.51 6.41 -52.76
N SER A 178 -11.21 6.46 -52.47
CA SER A 178 -10.52 5.47 -51.62
C SER A 178 -10.74 5.80 -50.15
N VAL A 179 -10.63 4.79 -49.28
CA VAL A 179 -10.76 4.96 -47.84
C VAL A 179 -9.61 5.83 -47.32
N ARG A 180 -9.97 6.86 -46.54
CA ARG A 180 -9.05 7.73 -45.81
C ARG A 180 -8.87 7.26 -44.37
N GLY A 181 -9.82 6.53 -43.80
CA GLY A 181 -9.62 5.90 -42.50
C GLY A 181 -10.91 5.32 -41.95
N ALA A 182 -10.79 4.59 -40.86
CA ALA A 182 -11.91 4.14 -40.04
C ALA A 182 -11.86 4.85 -38.68
N ILE A 183 -12.92 5.59 -38.34
CA ILE A 183 -13.00 6.29 -37.06
C ILE A 183 -13.14 5.27 -35.92
N SER A 184 -12.34 5.44 -34.86
CA SER A 184 -12.45 4.62 -33.65
C SER A 184 -13.58 5.12 -32.75
N PRO A 185 -14.05 4.28 -31.81
CA PRO A 185 -14.99 4.73 -30.79
C PRO A 185 -14.46 5.91 -29.97
N ALA A 186 -13.18 5.88 -29.56
CA ALA A 186 -12.56 6.94 -28.76
C ALA A 186 -12.61 8.30 -29.45
N GLN A 187 -12.37 8.34 -30.77
CA GLN A 187 -12.43 9.57 -31.56
C GLN A 187 -13.84 9.97 -32.00
N SER A 188 -14.75 9.01 -32.09
CA SER A 188 -16.16 9.25 -32.41
C SER A 188 -16.89 9.94 -31.25
N VAL A 189 -16.69 9.50 -30.01
CA VAL A 189 -17.46 10.01 -28.85
C VAL A 189 -17.13 11.46 -28.50
N ILE A 190 -16.00 11.99 -28.95
CA ILE A 190 -15.62 13.40 -28.79
C ILE A 190 -16.09 14.31 -29.94
N GLN A 191 -16.67 13.73 -31.02
CA GLN A 191 -17.26 14.52 -32.09
C GLN A 191 -18.55 15.23 -31.63
N PRO A 192 -18.96 16.33 -32.29
CA PRO A 192 -20.23 16.98 -32.03
C PRO A 192 -21.42 16.01 -32.07
N ALA A 193 -22.40 16.24 -31.19
CA ALA A 193 -23.61 15.44 -31.12
C ALA A 193 -24.34 15.45 -32.48
N GLY A 194 -24.55 14.27 -33.07
CA GLY A 194 -25.13 14.09 -34.40
C GLY A 194 -24.18 13.45 -35.41
N ASP A 195 -22.87 13.72 -35.27
CA ASP A 195 -21.82 13.19 -36.16
C ASP A 195 -21.14 11.93 -35.59
N GLN A 196 -21.53 11.53 -34.39
CA GLN A 196 -20.99 10.39 -33.66
C GLN A 196 -21.50 9.06 -34.26
N VAL A 197 -20.58 8.25 -34.79
CA VAL A 197 -20.84 6.88 -35.26
C VAL A 197 -21.00 5.93 -34.07
N TYR A 198 -20.02 5.95 -33.16
CA TYR A 198 -20.07 5.33 -31.83
C TYR A 198 -20.47 6.37 -30.79
N LYS A 199 -21.31 5.96 -29.83
CA LYS A 199 -21.89 6.85 -28.82
C LYS A 199 -21.74 6.24 -27.44
N ALA A 200 -21.57 7.06 -26.40
CA ALA A 200 -21.61 6.59 -25.02
C ALA A 200 -22.91 5.79 -24.72
N SER A 201 -24.03 6.20 -25.33
CA SER A 201 -25.31 5.51 -25.19
C SER A 201 -25.38 4.11 -25.80
N ASP A 202 -24.38 3.68 -26.58
CA ASP A 202 -24.28 2.29 -27.04
C ASP A 202 -24.19 1.33 -25.83
N TRP A 203 -23.65 1.81 -24.69
CA TRP A 203 -23.44 1.03 -23.47
C TRP A 203 -24.65 1.01 -22.52
N THR A 204 -25.68 1.84 -22.74
CA THR A 204 -26.77 2.06 -21.77
C THR A 204 -27.45 0.76 -21.37
N ALA A 205 -27.81 -0.10 -22.33
CA ALA A 205 -28.49 -1.36 -22.02
C ALA A 205 -27.62 -2.28 -21.15
N TYR A 206 -26.31 -2.31 -21.40
CA TYR A 206 -25.38 -3.15 -20.65
C TYR A 206 -25.19 -2.63 -19.23
N ILE A 207 -24.99 -1.33 -19.06
CA ILE A 207 -24.90 -0.67 -17.75
C ILE A 207 -26.21 -0.85 -16.96
N ASP A 208 -27.37 -0.68 -17.60
CA ASP A 208 -28.68 -0.85 -16.96
C ASP A 208 -28.88 -2.28 -16.43
N SER A 209 -28.34 -3.29 -17.13
CA SER A 209 -28.40 -4.68 -16.68
C SER A 209 -27.67 -4.95 -15.36
N LEU A 210 -26.74 -4.06 -14.98
CA LEU A 210 -25.93 -4.12 -13.77
C LEU A 210 -26.49 -3.25 -12.62
N LYS A 211 -27.59 -2.51 -12.81
CA LYS A 211 -28.21 -1.66 -11.77
C LYS A 211 -28.90 -2.51 -10.68
N LYS A 212 -28.11 -3.26 -9.90
CA LYS A 212 -28.51 -4.19 -8.85
C LYS A 212 -27.73 -3.92 -7.56
N ALA A 213 -28.39 -4.12 -6.42
CA ALA A 213 -27.76 -3.95 -5.10
C ALA A 213 -26.57 -4.90 -4.86
N ASP A 214 -26.58 -6.06 -5.52
CA ASP A 214 -25.43 -6.95 -5.63
C ASP A 214 -25.31 -7.35 -7.10
N THR A 215 -24.19 -6.97 -7.73
CA THR A 215 -23.91 -7.32 -9.12
C THR A 215 -23.21 -8.66 -9.26
N GLY A 216 -22.65 -9.20 -8.16
CA GLY A 216 -21.72 -10.31 -8.18
C GLY A 216 -20.35 -9.95 -8.75
N ILE A 217 -20.11 -8.71 -9.19
CA ILE A 217 -18.85 -8.29 -9.83
C ILE A 217 -17.79 -8.00 -8.77
N THR A 218 -16.62 -8.61 -8.96
CA THR A 218 -15.44 -8.34 -8.14
C THR A 218 -14.22 -8.23 -9.04
N VAL A 219 -13.49 -7.12 -8.92
CA VAL A 219 -12.23 -6.89 -9.62
C VAL A 219 -11.09 -6.88 -8.61
N THR A 220 -9.95 -7.44 -8.98
CA THR A 220 -8.76 -7.51 -8.13
C THR A 220 -7.50 -7.47 -8.98
N GLY A 221 -6.41 -7.00 -8.41
CA GLY A 221 -5.15 -6.87 -9.11
C GLY A 221 -4.14 -6.12 -8.25
N PHE A 222 -3.12 -5.59 -8.89
CA PHE A 222 -2.07 -4.83 -8.23
C PHE A 222 -1.83 -3.54 -8.97
N PHE A 223 -1.70 -2.45 -8.22
CA PHE A 223 -1.11 -1.23 -8.73
C PHE A 223 0.39 -1.28 -8.48
N ASN A 224 1.21 -1.00 -9.50
CA ASN A 224 2.67 -1.13 -9.42
C ASN A 224 3.35 0.09 -8.78
N GLY A 225 2.58 1.12 -8.41
CA GLY A 225 3.10 2.40 -7.94
C GLY A 225 3.57 3.27 -9.11
N ALA A 226 3.09 4.50 -9.18
CA ALA A 226 3.39 5.41 -10.28
C ALA A 226 3.16 6.87 -9.91
N GLU A 227 3.78 7.79 -10.65
CA GLU A 227 3.44 9.21 -10.61
C GLU A 227 2.14 9.49 -11.36
N ASP A 228 1.26 10.29 -10.77
CA ASP A 228 0.05 10.79 -11.40
C ASP A 228 0.32 11.92 -12.40
N GLY A 229 -0.73 12.44 -13.03
CA GLY A 229 -0.62 13.56 -13.97
C GLY A 229 -0.15 14.89 -13.36
N ASN A 230 -0.04 14.97 -12.02
CA ASN A 230 0.50 16.12 -11.29
C ASN A 230 1.94 15.89 -10.81
N GLY A 231 2.56 14.74 -11.15
CA GLY A 231 3.89 14.36 -10.70
C GLY A 231 3.94 13.92 -9.23
N ILE A 232 2.82 13.39 -8.71
CA ILE A 232 2.71 12.83 -7.36
C ILE A 232 2.73 11.31 -7.43
N TYR A 233 3.68 10.71 -6.75
CA TYR A 233 3.85 9.27 -6.64
C TYR A 233 2.85 8.68 -5.65
N HIS A 234 2.18 7.63 -6.10
CA HIS A 234 1.28 6.80 -5.32
C HIS A 234 1.93 5.42 -5.16
N ASP A 235 1.94 4.88 -3.94
CA ASP A 235 2.62 3.62 -3.66
C ASP A 235 1.88 2.42 -4.25
N ALA A 236 2.67 1.38 -4.54
CA ALA A 236 2.17 0.11 -5.01
C ALA A 236 1.27 -0.58 -3.96
N GLY A 237 0.35 -1.41 -4.42
CA GLY A 237 -0.44 -2.24 -3.52
C GLY A 237 -1.42 -3.15 -4.21
N PHE A 238 -1.86 -4.17 -3.48
CA PHE A 238 -2.95 -5.04 -3.87
C PHE A 238 -4.31 -4.33 -3.75
N PHE A 239 -5.20 -4.55 -4.71
CA PHE A 239 -6.59 -4.14 -4.62
C PHE A 239 -7.56 -5.30 -4.85
N GLY A 240 -8.71 -5.23 -4.17
CA GLY A 240 -9.87 -6.07 -4.44
C GLY A 240 -11.14 -5.27 -4.17
N TYR A 241 -12.02 -5.14 -5.14
CA TYR A 241 -13.18 -4.24 -5.11
C TYR A 241 -14.45 -4.95 -5.60
N THR A 242 -15.58 -4.68 -4.94
CA THR A 242 -16.91 -5.15 -5.34
C THR A 242 -17.75 -4.02 -5.89
N LEU A 243 -18.53 -4.30 -6.95
CA LEU A 243 -19.43 -3.32 -7.56
C LEU A 243 -20.87 -3.50 -7.06
N ASP A 244 -21.49 -2.41 -6.60
CA ASP A 244 -22.93 -2.36 -6.27
C ASP A 244 -23.60 -1.11 -6.85
N TRP A 245 -24.91 -1.18 -7.09
CA TRP A 245 -25.72 -0.03 -7.51
C TRP A 245 -26.60 0.47 -6.36
N VAL A 246 -26.57 1.79 -6.16
CA VAL A 246 -27.48 2.52 -5.28
C VAL A 246 -28.47 3.30 -6.14
N ALA A 247 -29.76 2.96 -5.99
CA ALA A 247 -30.83 3.68 -6.67
C ALA A 247 -30.92 5.13 -6.14
N GLY A 248 -31.22 6.06 -7.04
CA GLY A 248 -31.41 7.46 -6.69
C GLY A 248 -32.67 7.68 -5.83
N THR A 249 -32.62 8.66 -4.94
CA THR A 249 -33.77 9.09 -4.12
C THR A 249 -33.96 10.59 -4.22
N ASN A 250 -35.21 11.06 -4.19
CA ASN A 250 -35.55 12.50 -4.03
C ASN A 250 -34.83 13.45 -5.01
N GLY A 251 -34.79 13.09 -6.29
CA GLY A 251 -34.20 13.94 -7.35
C GLY A 251 -32.69 13.82 -7.53
N GLN A 252 -32.00 12.99 -6.72
CA GLN A 252 -30.60 12.63 -6.95
C GLN A 252 -30.49 11.44 -7.92
N PRO A 253 -29.57 11.45 -8.90
CA PRO A 253 -29.35 10.31 -9.78
C PRO A 253 -28.77 9.12 -8.99
N GLY A 254 -29.10 7.91 -9.43
CA GLY A 254 -28.45 6.70 -8.91
C GLY A 254 -27.00 6.60 -9.36
N HIS A 255 -26.22 5.77 -8.68
CA HIS A 255 -24.79 5.62 -8.94
C HIS A 255 -24.30 4.22 -8.56
N PHE A 256 -23.15 3.84 -9.15
CA PHE A 256 -22.40 2.67 -8.76
C PHE A 256 -21.38 3.02 -7.67
N TRP A 257 -21.15 2.07 -6.79
CA TRP A 257 -20.02 2.05 -5.86
C TRP A 257 -19.09 0.89 -6.20
N LEU A 258 -17.80 1.18 -6.30
CA LEU A 258 -16.75 0.18 -6.11
C LEU A 258 -16.27 0.32 -4.67
N SER A 259 -16.49 -0.71 -3.86
CA SER A 259 -16.09 -0.74 -2.46
C SER A 259 -14.92 -1.71 -2.26
N PRO A 260 -13.86 -1.32 -1.52
CA PRO A 260 -12.75 -2.21 -1.25
C PRO A 260 -13.19 -3.38 -0.38
N THR A 261 -12.72 -4.58 -0.71
CA THR A 261 -12.83 -5.78 0.11
C THR A 261 -11.96 -5.66 1.37
N ALA A 262 -12.17 -6.56 2.33
CA ALA A 262 -11.43 -6.54 3.58
C ALA A 262 -9.91 -6.68 3.38
N SER A 263 -9.47 -7.53 2.45
CA SER A 263 -8.06 -7.81 2.14
C SER A 263 -7.39 -6.78 1.23
N SER A 264 -8.15 -5.88 0.58
CA SER A 264 -7.59 -4.83 -0.27
C SER A 264 -6.60 -3.96 0.51
N GLN A 265 -5.41 -3.70 -0.03
CA GLN A 265 -4.43 -2.79 0.58
C GLN A 265 -4.71 -1.35 0.13
N ILE A 266 -5.09 -1.18 -1.14
CA ILE A 266 -5.66 0.06 -1.66
C ILE A 266 -7.10 0.18 -1.15
N LYS A 267 -7.42 1.31 -0.52
CA LYS A 267 -8.75 1.60 0.04
C LYS A 267 -9.34 2.87 -0.57
N GLY A 268 -10.53 3.25 -0.12
CA GLY A 268 -11.34 4.32 -0.68
C GLY A 268 -12.45 3.75 -1.56
N HIS A 269 -13.66 4.27 -1.38
CA HIS A 269 -14.85 3.89 -2.14
C HIS A 269 -14.96 4.79 -3.38
N ILE A 270 -15.08 4.19 -4.56
CA ILE A 270 -15.18 4.92 -5.84
C ILE A 270 -16.65 5.02 -6.21
N LYS A 271 -17.15 6.25 -6.40
CA LYS A 271 -18.51 6.54 -6.84
C LYS A 271 -18.52 7.01 -8.27
N ILE A 272 -19.35 6.38 -9.10
CA ILE A 272 -19.48 6.72 -10.53
C ILE A 272 -20.96 6.70 -10.95
N SER A 273 -21.41 7.72 -11.68
CA SER A 273 -22.76 7.71 -12.26
C SER A 273 -22.83 6.79 -13.47
N ALA A 274 -24.04 6.37 -13.87
CA ALA A 274 -24.22 5.55 -15.07
C ALA A 274 -23.76 6.30 -16.33
N GLU A 275 -23.99 7.61 -16.39
CA GLU A 275 -23.58 8.48 -17.49
C GLU A 275 -22.06 8.63 -17.56
N ALA A 276 -21.40 8.82 -16.42
CA ALA A 276 -19.94 8.89 -16.36
C ALA A 276 -19.32 7.56 -16.78
N LEU A 277 -19.85 6.43 -16.29
CA LEU A 277 -19.39 5.09 -16.69
C LEU A 277 -19.54 4.87 -18.20
N ALA A 278 -20.71 5.20 -18.77
CA ALA A 278 -20.94 5.10 -20.22
C ALA A 278 -19.95 5.98 -21.02
N GLY A 279 -19.66 7.17 -20.49
CA GLY A 279 -18.67 8.09 -21.03
C GLY A 279 -17.22 7.66 -20.86
N SER A 280 -16.93 6.61 -20.10
CA SER A 280 -15.57 6.12 -19.79
C SER A 280 -15.15 4.88 -20.57
N ILE A 281 -16.09 4.10 -21.12
CA ILE A 281 -15.78 2.79 -21.71
C ILE A 281 -15.05 2.93 -23.06
N TYR A 282 -15.52 3.79 -23.96
CA TYR A 282 -14.85 4.00 -25.25
C TYR A 282 -13.65 4.95 -25.18
N SER A 283 -13.68 5.89 -24.24
CA SER A 283 -12.64 6.89 -23.97
C SER A 283 -12.86 7.33 -22.54
N THR A 284 -11.82 7.59 -21.76
CA THR A 284 -11.92 7.89 -20.31
C THR A 284 -12.47 9.30 -20.03
N LEU A 285 -13.59 9.69 -20.64
CA LEU A 285 -14.15 11.05 -20.53
C LEU A 285 -14.93 11.26 -19.23
N GLY A 286 -15.36 10.18 -18.56
CA GLY A 286 -16.05 10.25 -17.29
C GLY A 286 -15.11 10.52 -16.11
N SER A 287 -15.70 11.07 -15.04
CA SER A 287 -15.04 11.31 -13.75
C SER A 287 -15.73 10.54 -12.63
N VAL A 288 -14.99 10.30 -11.56
CA VAL A 288 -15.45 9.65 -10.33
C VAL A 288 -15.16 10.52 -9.11
N GLU A 289 -15.83 10.21 -8.02
CA GLU A 289 -15.55 10.75 -6.69
C GLU A 289 -14.99 9.62 -5.81
N ILE A 290 -13.96 9.89 -5.03
CA ILE A 290 -13.37 8.93 -4.08
C ILE A 290 -13.80 9.31 -2.66
N TYR A 291 -14.14 8.35 -1.80
CA TYR A 291 -14.54 8.59 -0.42
C TYR A 291 -13.78 7.67 0.54
N ALA A 292 -13.37 8.17 1.71
CA ALA A 292 -12.75 7.32 2.73
C ALA A 292 -13.77 6.33 3.32
N SER A 293 -15.01 6.79 3.54
CA SER A 293 -16.18 5.99 3.86
C SER A 293 -17.38 6.39 2.98
N ARG A 294 -18.24 5.43 2.62
CA ARG A 294 -19.50 5.70 1.89
C ARG A 294 -20.43 6.67 2.62
N SER A 295 -20.29 6.80 3.94
CA SER A 295 -21.10 7.69 4.77
C SER A 295 -20.60 9.14 4.79
N ASP A 296 -19.41 9.40 4.23
CA ASP A 296 -18.83 10.73 4.27
C ASP A 296 -19.65 11.71 3.44
N ALA A 297 -19.82 12.92 3.96
CA ALA A 297 -20.62 13.96 3.31
C ALA A 297 -19.94 14.58 2.09
N THR A 298 -18.61 14.49 2.01
CA THR A 298 -17.79 15.08 0.96
C THR A 298 -16.77 14.06 0.46
N PRO A 299 -16.46 14.06 -0.84
CA PRO A 299 -15.40 13.20 -1.38
C PRO A 299 -14.03 13.57 -0.83
N TYR A 300 -13.18 12.57 -0.72
CA TYR A 300 -11.75 12.71 -0.49
C TYR A 300 -11.11 13.45 -1.67
N LYS A 301 -10.30 14.45 -1.36
CA LYS A 301 -9.53 15.20 -2.34
C LYS A 301 -8.13 14.60 -2.41
N ILE A 302 -7.83 13.93 -3.52
CA ILE A 302 -6.49 13.39 -3.81
C ILE A 302 -5.46 14.50 -3.65
N PHE A 303 -4.33 14.17 -3.03
CA PHE A 303 -3.27 15.12 -2.79
C PHE A 303 -2.85 15.81 -4.11
N GLY A 304 -2.65 17.13 -4.07
CA GLY A 304 -2.29 17.93 -5.25
C GLY A 304 -3.38 18.16 -6.30
N ALA A 305 -4.50 17.41 -6.26
CA ALA A 305 -5.58 17.59 -7.23
C ALA A 305 -6.25 18.97 -7.13
N ALA A 306 -6.76 19.50 -8.24
CA ALA A 306 -7.49 20.77 -8.26
C ALA A 306 -8.90 20.64 -7.63
N THR A 307 -9.60 19.56 -7.99
CA THR A 307 -10.95 19.21 -7.54
C THR A 307 -10.95 17.84 -6.84
N ALA A 308 -12.08 17.42 -6.29
CA ALA A 308 -12.25 16.07 -5.75
C ALA A 308 -12.68 15.04 -6.81
N ASP A 309 -12.96 15.51 -8.04
CA ASP A 309 -13.27 14.65 -9.17
C ASP A 309 -11.97 14.09 -9.75
N MET A 310 -11.93 12.78 -9.93
CA MET A 310 -10.82 12.09 -10.58
C MET A 310 -11.27 11.60 -11.95
N ASN A 311 -10.50 11.87 -13.00
CA ASN A 311 -10.75 11.28 -14.31
C ASN A 311 -10.63 9.75 -14.23
N THR A 312 -11.48 9.03 -14.98
CA THR A 312 -11.48 7.56 -14.96
C THR A 312 -10.23 6.89 -15.50
N GLY A 313 -9.41 7.60 -16.27
CA GLY A 313 -8.09 7.15 -16.75
C GLY A 313 -6.92 7.83 -16.02
N ALA A 314 -7.13 8.40 -14.83
CA ALA A 314 -6.04 8.98 -14.05
C ALA A 314 -5.02 7.90 -13.67
N ASN A 315 -3.72 8.22 -13.74
CA ASN A 315 -2.65 7.29 -13.37
C ASN A 315 -2.46 7.22 -11.83
N THR A 316 -3.45 6.67 -11.14
CA THR A 316 -3.47 6.51 -9.66
C THR A 316 -3.91 5.10 -9.31
N GLN A 317 -3.79 4.74 -8.02
CA GLN A 317 -4.25 3.45 -7.50
C GLN A 317 -5.74 3.19 -7.76
N TRP A 318 -6.58 4.23 -7.81
CA TRP A 318 -8.01 4.09 -8.13
C TRP A 318 -8.28 4.06 -9.64
N GLY A 319 -7.43 4.72 -10.43
CA GLY A 319 -7.46 4.60 -11.89
C GLY A 319 -7.20 3.17 -12.34
N GLU A 320 -6.23 2.48 -11.72
CA GLU A 320 -5.96 1.07 -12.03
C GLU A 320 -7.16 0.15 -11.72
N VAL A 321 -7.88 0.40 -10.62
CA VAL A 321 -9.15 -0.32 -10.34
C VAL A 321 -10.15 -0.11 -11.49
N LEU A 322 -10.26 1.11 -12.02
CA LEU A 322 -11.16 1.44 -13.11
C LEU A 322 -10.70 0.84 -14.45
N THR A 323 -9.41 0.75 -14.71
CA THR A 323 -8.84 0.03 -15.86
C THR A 323 -9.41 -1.39 -15.94
N GLN A 324 -9.44 -2.12 -14.82
CA GLN A 324 -10.05 -3.45 -14.76
C GLN A 324 -11.54 -3.40 -15.03
N VAL A 325 -12.27 -2.47 -14.40
CA VAL A 325 -13.73 -2.34 -14.59
C VAL A 325 -14.09 -2.10 -16.06
N LEU A 326 -13.38 -1.18 -16.73
CA LEU A 326 -13.61 -0.80 -18.12
C LEU A 326 -13.22 -1.93 -19.07
N THR A 327 -12.12 -2.64 -18.82
CA THR A 327 -11.71 -3.83 -19.59
C THR A 327 -12.82 -4.89 -19.62
N GLY A 328 -13.49 -5.13 -18.48
CA GLY A 328 -14.63 -6.06 -18.41
C GLY A 328 -15.82 -5.68 -19.29
N PHE A 329 -16.08 -4.38 -19.47
CA PHE A 329 -17.10 -3.90 -20.41
C PHE A 329 -16.65 -4.08 -21.86
N THR A 330 -15.41 -3.67 -22.18
CA THR A 330 -14.84 -3.78 -23.53
C THR A 330 -14.91 -5.21 -24.05
N ALA A 331 -14.49 -6.19 -23.23
CA ALA A 331 -14.52 -7.61 -23.59
C ALA A 331 -15.91 -8.26 -23.54
N GLY A 332 -16.86 -7.69 -22.79
CA GLY A 332 -18.21 -8.26 -22.62
C GLY A 332 -18.28 -9.35 -21.55
N TYR A 333 -17.49 -9.28 -20.47
CA TYR A 333 -17.44 -10.35 -19.46
C TYR A 333 -18.62 -10.37 -18.48
N TYR A 334 -19.14 -9.21 -18.09
CA TYR A 334 -20.14 -9.12 -17.04
C TYR A 334 -21.48 -9.79 -17.37
N GLY A 335 -22.03 -10.51 -16.39
CA GLY A 335 -23.27 -11.26 -16.54
C GLY A 335 -23.15 -12.51 -17.41
N THR A 336 -21.94 -12.94 -17.76
CA THR A 336 -21.66 -14.14 -18.55
C THR A 336 -20.82 -15.15 -17.76
N SER A 337 -20.65 -16.34 -18.34
CA SER A 337 -19.81 -17.40 -17.79
C SER A 337 -19.04 -18.07 -18.93
N GLY A 338 -17.80 -18.52 -18.68
CA GLY A 338 -16.98 -19.27 -19.63
C GLY A 338 -17.23 -20.78 -19.56
N GLN A 339 -17.02 -21.48 -20.67
CA GLN A 339 -16.89 -22.93 -20.72
C GLN A 339 -15.44 -23.33 -20.47
N PRO A 340 -15.15 -24.35 -19.63
CA PRO A 340 -13.80 -24.89 -19.52
C PRO A 340 -13.24 -25.30 -20.89
N LEU A 341 -11.98 -24.93 -21.15
CA LEU A 341 -11.33 -25.24 -22.43
C LEU A 341 -11.05 -26.75 -22.58
N ASN A 342 -10.76 -27.43 -21.47
CA ASN A 342 -10.64 -28.89 -21.44
C ASN A 342 -12.04 -29.53 -21.35
N PRO A 343 -12.48 -30.34 -22.34
CA PRO A 343 -13.82 -30.93 -22.36
C PRO A 343 -14.05 -31.97 -21.26
N PHE A 344 -13.00 -32.47 -20.58
CA PHE A 344 -13.12 -33.36 -19.42
C PHE A 344 -13.41 -32.61 -18.11
N VAL A 345 -13.33 -31.28 -18.11
CA VAL A 345 -13.65 -30.44 -16.95
C VAL A 345 -15.10 -29.99 -17.05
N SER A 346 -15.90 -30.32 -16.03
CA SER A 346 -17.28 -29.87 -15.91
C SER A 346 -17.38 -28.61 -15.03
N GLY A 347 -18.27 -27.69 -15.37
CA GLY A 347 -18.55 -26.50 -14.58
C GLY A 347 -18.66 -25.27 -15.47
N GLN A 348 -18.98 -24.13 -14.86
CA GLN A 348 -18.96 -22.83 -15.50
C GLN A 348 -17.95 -21.94 -14.79
N ILE A 349 -17.26 -21.10 -15.56
CA ILE A 349 -16.30 -20.13 -15.05
C ILE A 349 -17.03 -18.79 -14.92
N ASP A 350 -17.16 -18.25 -13.71
CA ASP A 350 -17.85 -16.97 -13.49
C ASP A 350 -17.00 -15.79 -13.96
N LEU A 351 -17.44 -15.12 -15.02
CA LEU A 351 -16.74 -13.99 -15.63
C LEU A 351 -17.12 -12.64 -14.99
N ASN A 352 -17.94 -12.61 -13.93
CA ASN A 352 -18.05 -11.43 -13.08
C ASN A 352 -16.80 -11.22 -12.21
N LYS A 353 -15.86 -12.17 -12.23
CA LYS A 353 -14.63 -12.16 -11.44
C LYS A 353 -13.43 -12.01 -12.38
N ASN A 354 -12.67 -10.91 -12.27
CA ASN A 354 -11.59 -10.65 -13.25
C ASN A 354 -10.41 -11.63 -13.17
N TRP A 355 -10.23 -12.31 -12.03
CA TRP A 355 -9.30 -13.42 -11.92
C TRP A 355 -9.67 -14.64 -12.78
N ASN A 356 -10.78 -14.59 -13.53
CA ASN A 356 -11.20 -15.58 -14.51
C ASN A 356 -11.23 -15.05 -15.95
N TRP A 357 -10.76 -13.81 -16.20
CA TRP A 357 -10.80 -13.17 -17.52
C TRP A 357 -9.71 -13.68 -18.45
N ASP A 358 -9.79 -14.96 -18.76
CA ASP A 358 -9.00 -15.55 -19.82
C ASP A 358 -9.39 -14.94 -21.18
N PRO A 359 -8.43 -14.47 -21.99
CA PRO A 359 -8.72 -13.80 -23.26
C PRO A 359 -9.43 -14.73 -24.26
N THR A 360 -9.41 -16.05 -24.05
CA THR A 360 -10.22 -16.98 -24.85
C THR A 360 -11.73 -16.83 -24.65
N TYR A 361 -12.17 -16.11 -23.60
CA TYR A 361 -13.57 -15.77 -23.36
C TYR A 361 -13.99 -14.39 -23.88
N ALA A 362 -13.02 -13.56 -24.28
CA ALA A 362 -13.29 -12.20 -24.71
C ALA A 362 -14.19 -12.18 -25.96
N PHE A 363 -15.03 -11.16 -26.07
CA PHE A 363 -15.83 -10.88 -27.26
C PHE A 363 -16.71 -12.06 -27.72
N ASN A 364 -17.40 -12.70 -26.76
CA ASN A 364 -18.33 -13.82 -26.94
C ASN A 364 -17.71 -15.16 -27.39
N GLN A 365 -16.41 -15.34 -27.23
CA GLN A 365 -15.77 -16.63 -27.51
C GLN A 365 -15.91 -17.58 -26.31
N ASN A 366 -16.01 -18.88 -26.57
CA ASN A 366 -16.00 -19.96 -25.56
C ASN A 366 -16.93 -19.76 -24.34
N LEU A 367 -18.04 -19.03 -24.51
CA LEU A 367 -18.98 -18.77 -23.42
C LEU A 367 -19.90 -19.95 -23.13
N ALA A 368 -20.25 -20.08 -21.85
CA ALA A 368 -21.29 -20.96 -21.35
C ALA A 368 -22.62 -20.20 -21.27
N GLY A 369 -23.64 -20.70 -21.97
CA GLY A 369 -24.99 -20.14 -21.90
C GLY A 369 -25.19 -18.96 -22.85
N LYS A 370 -25.46 -17.77 -22.30
CA LYS A 370 -25.87 -16.59 -23.08
C LYS A 370 -24.66 -15.76 -23.51
N SER A 371 -24.76 -15.16 -24.70
CA SER A 371 -23.85 -14.10 -25.15
C SER A 371 -23.93 -12.89 -24.21
N ALA A 372 -22.83 -12.16 -24.13
CA ALA A 372 -22.75 -10.83 -23.55
C ALA A 372 -23.82 -9.91 -24.14
N LEU A 373 -24.36 -9.01 -23.31
CA LEU A 373 -25.37 -8.07 -23.76
C LEU A 373 -24.80 -7.08 -24.79
N PHE A 374 -23.54 -6.70 -24.60
CA PHE A 374 -22.77 -5.86 -25.52
C PHE A 374 -21.26 -6.05 -25.26
N HIS A 375 -20.44 -5.63 -26.22
CA HIS A 375 -18.98 -5.56 -26.14
C HIS A 375 -18.48 -4.56 -27.18
N ASP A 376 -17.22 -4.15 -27.12
CA ASP A 376 -16.68 -3.22 -28.11
C ASP A 376 -16.35 -3.96 -29.42
N VAL A 377 -17.24 -3.80 -30.40
CA VAL A 377 -17.13 -4.40 -31.73
C VAL A 377 -15.96 -3.87 -32.55
N TYR A 378 -15.46 -2.65 -32.28
CA TYR A 378 -14.27 -2.12 -32.94
C TYR A 378 -13.02 -2.83 -32.41
N SER A 379 -12.89 -2.87 -31.08
CA SER A 379 -11.78 -3.55 -30.39
C SER A 379 -11.71 -5.04 -30.76
N GLN A 380 -12.86 -5.71 -30.88
CA GLN A 380 -12.94 -7.11 -31.31
C GLN A 380 -12.24 -7.37 -32.66
N VAL A 381 -12.33 -6.43 -33.61
CA VAL A 381 -11.70 -6.61 -34.93
C VAL A 381 -10.19 -6.70 -34.78
N PHE A 382 -9.56 -5.74 -34.09
CA PHE A 382 -8.11 -5.75 -33.89
C PHE A 382 -7.64 -6.93 -33.04
N PHE A 383 -8.36 -7.23 -31.96
CA PHE A 383 -8.08 -8.40 -31.10
C PHE A 383 -7.96 -9.70 -31.90
N ASN A 384 -8.81 -9.88 -32.92
CA ASN A 384 -8.85 -11.12 -33.70
C ASN A 384 -7.82 -11.17 -34.84
N VAL A 385 -7.45 -10.04 -35.45
CA VAL A 385 -6.70 -10.03 -36.72
C VAL A 385 -5.51 -9.08 -36.78
N SER A 386 -5.05 -8.52 -35.65
CA SER A 386 -3.85 -7.68 -35.61
C SER A 386 -3.07 -7.83 -34.30
N ASN A 387 -1.85 -7.27 -34.29
CA ASN A 387 -1.10 -6.98 -33.07
C ASN A 387 -1.00 -5.45 -32.86
N SER A 388 -2.08 -4.73 -33.17
CA SER A 388 -2.19 -3.27 -32.95
C SER A 388 -3.14 -3.01 -31.79
N TYR A 389 -2.92 -1.94 -31.03
CA TYR A 389 -3.88 -1.51 -30.01
C TYR A 389 -5.19 -1.08 -30.67
N GLY A 390 -6.26 -1.87 -30.50
CA GLY A 390 -7.60 -1.52 -30.95
C GLY A 390 -8.43 -0.76 -29.92
N SER A 391 -7.96 -0.76 -28.66
CA SER A 391 -8.64 -0.20 -27.49
C SER A 391 -7.63 0.45 -26.56
N GLY A 392 -8.10 1.36 -25.69
CA GLY A 392 -7.26 2.03 -24.69
C GLY A 392 -6.62 1.07 -23.67
N TYR A 393 -7.13 -0.16 -23.54
CA TYR A 393 -6.64 -1.17 -22.59
C TYR A 393 -6.38 -2.50 -23.30
N SER A 394 -5.78 -2.45 -24.49
CA SER A 394 -5.49 -3.69 -25.26
C SER A 394 -4.48 -4.58 -24.54
N ASP A 395 -3.59 -4.00 -23.71
CA ASP A 395 -2.67 -4.78 -22.89
C ASP A 395 -3.42 -5.64 -21.89
N ASN A 396 -4.33 -5.07 -21.11
CA ASN A 396 -5.14 -5.85 -20.15
C ASN A 396 -6.00 -6.92 -20.81
N LEU A 397 -6.33 -6.78 -22.10
CA LEU A 397 -7.04 -7.81 -22.86
C LEU A 397 -6.13 -8.92 -23.37
N MET A 398 -4.83 -8.66 -23.51
CA MET A 398 -3.88 -9.52 -24.22
C MET A 398 -2.71 -9.98 -23.34
N ASP A 399 -2.60 -9.50 -22.11
CA ASP A 399 -1.49 -9.72 -21.17
C ASP A 399 -1.24 -11.20 -20.83
N ALA A 400 -2.31 -12.00 -20.84
CA ALA A 400 -2.26 -13.44 -20.61
C ALA A 400 -1.77 -14.25 -21.82
N TYR A 401 -1.69 -13.66 -23.03
CA TYR A 401 -1.09 -14.35 -24.18
C TYR A 401 0.43 -14.43 -24.03
N ALA A 402 0.99 -15.60 -24.31
CA ALA A 402 2.44 -15.82 -24.33
C ALA A 402 3.11 -15.15 -25.54
N GLN A 403 2.37 -14.98 -26.64
CA GLN A 403 2.84 -14.36 -27.88
C GLN A 403 1.69 -13.61 -28.57
N GLY A 404 2.01 -12.69 -29.49
CA GLY A 404 1.00 -12.01 -30.31
C GLY A 404 0.30 -10.81 -29.64
N GLY A 405 0.78 -10.36 -28.48
CA GLY A 405 0.38 -9.08 -27.89
C GLY A 405 0.87 -7.87 -28.71
N PRO A 406 0.33 -6.65 -28.47
CA PRO A 406 0.63 -5.49 -29.30
C PRO A 406 1.98 -4.83 -29.02
N LEU A 407 2.49 -4.93 -27.78
CA LEU A 407 3.82 -4.44 -27.41
C LEU A 407 4.94 -5.25 -28.07
N ILE A 408 6.01 -4.57 -28.49
CA ILE A 408 7.24 -5.17 -29.01
C ILE A 408 8.45 -4.55 -28.32
N SER A 409 9.41 -5.38 -27.89
CA SER A 409 10.63 -4.88 -27.24
C SER A 409 11.46 -4.03 -28.20
N VAL A 410 12.00 -2.92 -27.71
CA VAL A 410 13.00 -2.10 -28.41
C VAL A 410 14.28 -1.94 -27.60
N SER A 411 14.52 -2.88 -26.68
CA SER A 411 15.76 -3.00 -25.90
C SER A 411 16.52 -4.29 -26.20
N ASP A 412 17.85 -4.21 -26.13
CA ASP A 412 18.79 -5.32 -26.22
C ASP A 412 19.59 -5.41 -24.91
N GLN A 413 19.80 -6.63 -24.40
CA GLN A 413 20.75 -6.87 -23.32
C GLN A 413 22.13 -7.22 -23.88
N ILE A 414 23.06 -6.27 -23.82
CA ILE A 414 24.42 -6.44 -24.35
C ILE A 414 25.42 -6.38 -23.20
N ASN A 415 26.18 -7.46 -22.98
CA ASN A 415 27.13 -7.60 -21.87
C ASN A 415 26.53 -7.31 -20.49
N GLY A 416 25.27 -7.70 -20.27
CA GLY A 416 24.56 -7.50 -19.00
C GLY A 416 24.01 -6.08 -18.80
N THR A 417 24.08 -5.20 -19.81
CA THR A 417 23.51 -3.84 -19.77
C THR A 417 22.43 -3.70 -20.83
N TRP A 418 21.30 -3.12 -20.45
CA TRP A 418 20.22 -2.78 -21.37
C TRP A 418 20.62 -1.59 -22.25
N GLN A 419 20.33 -1.69 -23.55
CA GLN A 419 20.61 -0.67 -24.54
C GLN A 419 19.44 -0.60 -25.53
N ASN A 420 19.21 0.57 -26.12
CA ASN A 420 18.26 0.69 -27.23
C ASN A 420 18.70 -0.16 -28.43
N VAL A 421 17.75 -0.81 -29.09
CA VAL A 421 18.01 -1.51 -30.36
C VAL A 421 18.62 -0.57 -31.40
N LYS A 422 19.48 -1.11 -32.27
CA LYS A 422 20.14 -0.29 -33.30
C LYS A 422 19.20 0.14 -34.43
N THR A 423 18.24 -0.72 -34.77
CA THR A 423 17.39 -0.53 -35.94
C THR A 423 15.97 -0.97 -35.66
N ILE A 424 15.02 -0.14 -36.08
CA ILE A 424 13.60 -0.46 -36.11
C ILE A 424 13.20 -0.46 -37.59
N ASN A 425 12.60 -1.53 -38.10
CA ASN A 425 12.08 -1.55 -39.47
C ASN A 425 10.56 -1.40 -39.44
N LEU A 426 10.03 -0.45 -40.20
CA LEU A 426 8.59 -0.25 -40.37
C LEU A 426 8.26 -0.21 -41.86
N THR A 427 7.25 -0.95 -42.29
CA THR A 427 6.82 -0.98 -43.70
C THR A 427 5.35 -0.55 -43.82
N LEU A 428 5.08 0.42 -44.69
CA LEU A 428 3.73 0.86 -45.06
C LEU A 428 3.26 0.09 -46.31
N TYR A 429 2.04 -0.42 -46.26
CA TYR A 429 1.44 -1.24 -47.32
C TYR A 429 0.28 -0.51 -48.01
N ALA A 430 -0.03 -0.90 -49.25
CA ALA A 430 -1.26 -0.49 -49.90
C ALA A 430 -2.46 -1.25 -49.30
N ASP A 431 -3.66 -0.67 -49.39
CA ASP A 431 -4.87 -1.28 -48.81
C ASP A 431 -5.19 -2.68 -49.39
N SER A 432 -4.75 -2.99 -50.61
CA SER A 432 -4.96 -4.32 -51.21
C SER A 432 -4.01 -5.40 -50.70
N GLU A 433 -3.00 -5.04 -49.92
CA GLU A 433 -1.96 -5.95 -49.44
C GLU A 433 -2.21 -6.36 -47.98
N THR A 434 -1.80 -7.59 -47.65
CA THR A 434 -1.70 -8.08 -46.27
C THR A 434 -0.30 -7.77 -45.75
N PRO A 435 -0.15 -6.94 -44.71
CA PRO A 435 1.13 -6.72 -44.07
C PRO A 435 1.75 -8.03 -43.58
N GLY A 436 3.07 -8.15 -43.67
CA GLY A 436 3.78 -9.22 -42.96
C GLY A 436 3.82 -8.95 -41.45
N GLY A 437 4.39 -9.89 -40.71
CA GLY A 437 4.77 -9.69 -39.30
C GLY A 437 3.66 -9.78 -38.26
N TYR A 438 2.42 -10.13 -38.66
CA TYR A 438 1.41 -10.56 -37.71
C TYR A 438 1.85 -11.86 -37.01
N VAL A 439 1.78 -11.86 -35.68
CA VAL A 439 2.01 -13.03 -34.84
C VAL A 439 0.66 -13.44 -34.28
N GLN A 440 0.22 -14.66 -34.57
CA GLN A 440 -1.04 -15.16 -34.02
C GLN A 440 -0.94 -15.25 -32.50
N PRO A 441 -1.92 -14.72 -31.74
CA PRO A 441 -1.92 -14.87 -30.29
C PRO A 441 -1.95 -16.34 -29.87
N GLU A 442 -1.06 -16.71 -28.94
CA GLU A 442 -0.97 -18.05 -28.37
C GLU A 442 -1.05 -17.98 -26.85
N ILE A 443 -1.90 -18.81 -26.25
CA ILE A 443 -2.02 -18.99 -24.80
C ILE A 443 -1.99 -20.49 -24.48
N TYR A 444 -1.24 -20.87 -23.45
CA TYR A 444 -0.99 -22.26 -23.10
C TYR A 444 -1.86 -22.68 -21.90
N ASN A 445 -3.17 -22.75 -22.13
CA ASN A 445 -4.15 -23.15 -21.09
C ASN A 445 -4.43 -24.65 -21.03
N VAL A 446 -4.26 -25.36 -22.15
CA VAL A 446 -4.59 -26.79 -22.25
C VAL A 446 -3.62 -27.47 -23.21
N ILE A 447 -3.21 -28.69 -22.84
CA ILE A 447 -2.58 -29.62 -23.77
C ILE A 447 -3.61 -30.69 -24.09
N GLU A 448 -4.00 -30.79 -25.36
CA GLU A 448 -4.93 -31.82 -25.82
C GLU A 448 -4.35 -33.23 -25.56
N PRO A 449 -5.18 -34.18 -25.10
CA PRO A 449 -4.72 -35.54 -24.83
C PRO A 449 -4.41 -36.28 -26.14
N ILE A 450 -3.25 -36.94 -26.19
CA ILE A 450 -2.80 -37.72 -27.35
C ILE A 450 -3.35 -39.16 -27.39
N GLY A 451 -4.04 -39.60 -26.32
CA GLY A 451 -4.50 -40.98 -26.11
C GLY A 451 -3.57 -41.79 -25.19
N HIS A 452 -4.13 -42.71 -24.39
CA HIS A 452 -3.40 -43.48 -23.38
C HIS A 452 -3.82 -44.96 -23.36
N VAL A 453 -2.94 -45.88 -22.95
CA VAL A 453 -3.29 -47.31 -22.77
C VAL A 453 -3.81 -47.55 -21.36
N ASP A 454 -5.12 -47.75 -21.20
CA ASP A 454 -5.73 -48.08 -19.90
C ASP A 454 -5.05 -49.30 -19.27
N PHE A 455 -4.52 -49.16 -18.04
CA PHE A 455 -3.78 -50.20 -17.33
C PHE A 455 -4.64 -51.41 -16.93
N GLY A 456 -5.94 -51.20 -16.68
CA GLY A 456 -6.88 -52.25 -16.31
C GLY A 456 -7.34 -53.09 -17.50
N THR A 457 -7.47 -52.47 -18.67
CA THR A 457 -7.98 -53.14 -19.89
C THR A 457 -6.92 -53.43 -20.94
N LYS A 458 -5.73 -52.83 -20.81
CA LYS A 458 -4.64 -52.82 -21.80
C LYS A 458 -5.08 -52.32 -23.19
N ALA A 459 -6.14 -51.53 -23.25
CA ALA A 459 -6.66 -50.95 -24.49
C ALA A 459 -6.19 -49.50 -24.64
N PHE A 460 -5.75 -49.12 -25.85
CA PHE A 460 -5.50 -47.72 -26.16
C PHE A 460 -6.83 -46.97 -26.24
N LEU A 461 -6.99 -45.97 -25.37
CA LEU A 461 -8.08 -45.01 -25.36
C LEU A 461 -7.60 -43.74 -26.09
N PRO A 462 -7.92 -43.60 -27.39
CA PRO A 462 -7.64 -42.35 -28.11
C PRO A 462 -8.33 -41.18 -27.40
N GLY A 463 -7.59 -40.08 -27.17
CA GLY A 463 -8.11 -38.86 -26.53
C GLY A 463 -8.16 -38.86 -25.00
N SER A 464 -7.39 -39.70 -24.30
CA SER A 464 -7.21 -39.63 -22.82
C SER A 464 -5.81 -39.13 -22.42
N TYR A 465 -5.72 -38.48 -21.25
CA TYR A 465 -4.47 -38.16 -20.56
C TYR A 465 -3.78 -39.42 -20.02
N SER A 466 -2.49 -39.31 -19.73
CA SER A 466 -1.68 -40.38 -19.14
C SER A 466 -1.75 -40.29 -17.61
N PRO A 467 -2.17 -41.36 -16.90
CA PRO A 467 -2.03 -41.46 -15.45
C PRO A 467 -0.57 -41.31 -15.02
N VAL A 468 -0.37 -40.79 -13.82
CA VAL A 468 0.97 -40.63 -13.25
C VAL A 468 1.57 -41.98 -12.83
N GLU A 469 2.88 -42.14 -12.97
CA GLU A 469 3.61 -43.33 -12.53
C GLU A 469 4.57 -43.00 -11.37
N TRP A 470 4.74 -43.94 -10.45
CA TRP A 470 5.70 -43.81 -9.35
C TRP A 470 7.05 -44.42 -9.72
N ALA A 471 8.11 -43.62 -9.64
CA ALA A 471 9.49 -44.07 -9.69
C ALA A 471 10.16 -43.92 -8.32
N ALA A 472 10.98 -44.90 -7.92
CA ALA A 472 11.68 -44.88 -6.63
C ALA A 472 12.67 -43.69 -6.51
N VAL A 473 13.12 -43.15 -7.63
CA VAL A 473 13.87 -41.89 -7.72
C VAL A 473 13.11 -41.00 -8.68
N ASN A 474 12.48 -39.96 -8.15
CA ASN A 474 11.75 -38.98 -8.95
C ASN A 474 12.30 -37.57 -8.67
N PRO A 475 13.07 -36.98 -9.61
CA PRO A 475 13.65 -35.66 -9.42
C PRO A 475 12.67 -34.51 -9.71
N CYS A 476 11.46 -34.80 -10.20
CA CYS A 476 10.53 -33.76 -10.64
C CYS A 476 9.95 -32.97 -9.47
N SER A 477 9.95 -31.64 -9.61
CA SER A 477 9.36 -30.72 -8.64
C SER A 477 8.59 -29.59 -9.32
N VAL A 478 7.67 -28.99 -8.57
CA VAL A 478 6.98 -27.76 -8.96
C VAL A 478 6.98 -26.78 -7.79
N THR A 479 7.37 -25.54 -8.04
CA THR A 479 7.22 -24.45 -7.07
C THR A 479 5.88 -23.78 -7.27
N LEU A 480 5.11 -23.56 -6.21
CA LEU A 480 3.91 -22.74 -6.23
C LEU A 480 4.22 -21.40 -5.58
N ASN A 481 4.05 -20.31 -6.32
CA ASN A 481 4.34 -18.96 -5.87
C ASN A 481 3.05 -18.14 -5.73
N PHE A 482 2.78 -17.72 -4.51
CA PHE A 482 1.63 -16.94 -4.09
C PHE A 482 2.04 -15.57 -3.54
N PHE A 483 3.17 -15.04 -4.00
CA PHE A 483 3.69 -13.76 -3.54
C PHE A 483 3.74 -12.76 -4.69
N ASN A 484 3.19 -11.57 -4.46
CA ASN A 484 3.42 -10.39 -5.28
C ASN A 484 3.32 -9.14 -4.39
N GLN A 485 4.28 -8.24 -4.54
CA GLN A 485 4.44 -7.03 -3.71
C GLN A 485 4.42 -7.34 -2.20
N ASP A 486 3.33 -7.02 -1.50
CA ASP A 486 3.15 -7.27 -0.07
C ASP A 486 1.97 -8.22 0.22
N ALA A 487 1.51 -8.99 -0.78
CA ALA A 487 0.38 -9.91 -0.63
C ALA A 487 0.81 -11.39 -0.70
N ILE A 488 0.25 -12.22 0.20
CA ILE A 488 0.39 -13.69 0.23
C ILE A 488 -0.94 -14.37 0.56
N LEU A 489 -1.02 -15.70 0.45
CA LEU A 489 -2.17 -16.45 0.97
C LEU A 489 -2.30 -16.27 2.49
N LYS A 490 -3.54 -16.20 2.97
CA LYS A 490 -3.87 -16.28 4.40
C LYS A 490 -3.41 -17.61 4.98
N ASP A 491 -2.87 -17.55 6.20
CA ASP A 491 -2.60 -18.74 6.99
C ASP A 491 -3.84 -19.63 7.12
N GLY A 492 -3.65 -20.94 6.98
CA GLY A 492 -4.72 -21.93 7.04
C GLY A 492 -5.55 -22.07 5.76
N THR A 493 -5.23 -21.34 4.68
CA THR A 493 -5.85 -21.55 3.37
C THR A 493 -5.56 -22.97 2.87
N PRO A 494 -6.57 -23.81 2.60
CA PRO A 494 -6.33 -25.17 2.10
C PRO A 494 -5.69 -25.16 0.71
N VAL A 495 -4.66 -25.98 0.51
CA VAL A 495 -4.06 -26.26 -0.81
C VAL A 495 -4.11 -27.77 -1.04
N THR A 496 -4.67 -28.20 -2.16
CA THR A 496 -4.78 -29.62 -2.53
C THR A 496 -4.23 -29.84 -3.93
N LEU A 497 -3.31 -30.81 -4.06
CA LEU A 497 -2.85 -31.34 -5.33
C LEU A 497 -3.69 -32.57 -5.68
N ARG A 498 -4.17 -32.65 -6.92
CA ARG A 498 -4.87 -33.81 -7.48
C ARG A 498 -4.06 -34.43 -8.59
N LEU A 499 -3.83 -35.74 -8.50
CA LEU A 499 -3.12 -36.52 -9.51
C LEU A 499 -4.14 -37.29 -10.35
N PHE A 500 -4.11 -37.13 -11.67
CA PHE A 500 -5.01 -37.86 -12.57
C PHE A 500 -4.76 -39.37 -12.51
N ASP A 501 -5.83 -40.14 -12.31
CA ASP A 501 -5.82 -41.60 -12.10
C ASP A 501 -6.62 -42.35 -13.19
N GLY A 502 -6.97 -41.65 -14.28
CA GLY A 502 -7.69 -42.21 -15.43
C GLY A 502 -9.12 -41.69 -15.60
N VAL A 503 -9.91 -42.41 -16.40
CA VAL A 503 -11.29 -42.06 -16.72
C VAL A 503 -12.22 -43.22 -16.36
N VAL A 504 -13.29 -42.93 -15.61
CA VAL A 504 -14.35 -43.89 -15.26
C VAL A 504 -15.67 -43.37 -15.83
N ASN A 505 -16.31 -44.16 -16.71
CA ASN A 505 -17.57 -43.81 -17.38
C ASN A 505 -17.54 -42.46 -18.13
N GLY A 506 -16.40 -42.10 -18.72
CA GLY A 506 -16.22 -40.81 -19.43
C GLY A 506 -15.94 -39.62 -18.52
N THR A 507 -15.80 -39.83 -17.20
CA THR A 507 -15.43 -38.79 -16.22
C THR A 507 -14.02 -39.03 -15.70
N ALA A 508 -13.22 -37.96 -15.64
CA ALA A 508 -11.89 -38.02 -15.06
C ALA A 508 -11.93 -38.32 -13.55
N VAL A 509 -11.02 -39.17 -13.08
CA VAL A 509 -10.85 -39.49 -11.67
C VAL A 509 -9.46 -39.07 -11.19
N PHE A 510 -9.37 -38.68 -9.91
CA PHE A 510 -8.15 -38.14 -9.31
C PHE A 510 -7.90 -38.72 -7.92
N GLN A 511 -6.63 -38.75 -7.52
CA GLN A 511 -6.21 -38.93 -6.14
C GLN A 511 -5.88 -37.57 -5.49
N ASP A 512 -6.48 -37.30 -4.33
CA ASP A 512 -6.37 -36.02 -3.61
C ASP A 512 -5.22 -36.06 -2.58
N LEU A 513 -4.32 -35.08 -2.65
CA LEU A 513 -3.17 -34.88 -1.76
C LEU A 513 -3.28 -33.49 -1.13
N SER A 514 -3.80 -33.42 0.11
CA SER A 514 -3.94 -32.15 0.84
C SER A 514 -2.65 -31.76 1.56
N LEU A 515 -2.20 -30.52 1.36
CA LEU A 515 -1.04 -29.95 2.04
C LEU A 515 -1.48 -29.38 3.40
N ASN A 516 -1.42 -30.23 4.43
CA ASN A 516 -1.84 -29.86 5.78
C ASN A 516 -0.60 -29.59 6.66
N PRO A 517 -0.29 -28.32 6.99
CA PRO A 517 0.79 -28.04 7.91
C PRO A 517 0.47 -28.66 9.28
N ALA A 518 1.52 -29.11 9.99
CA ALA A 518 1.36 -29.50 11.39
C ALA A 518 0.79 -28.32 12.21
N SER A 519 0.15 -28.58 13.34
CA SER A 519 -0.36 -27.50 14.20
C SER A 519 0.77 -26.52 14.56
N GLY A 520 0.60 -25.24 14.20
CA GLY A 520 1.62 -24.20 14.36
C GLY A 520 2.73 -24.18 13.29
N GLY A 521 2.66 -25.05 12.29
CA GLY A 521 3.55 -25.08 11.12
C GLY A 521 3.06 -24.21 9.97
N SER A 522 3.91 -24.01 8.95
CA SER A 522 3.62 -23.15 7.80
C SER A 522 3.46 -23.96 6.51
N LEU A 523 2.73 -23.41 5.53
CA LEU A 523 2.70 -23.90 4.15
C LEU A 523 4.04 -23.67 3.43
N TRP A 524 4.80 -22.66 3.86
CA TRP A 524 6.00 -22.14 3.20
C TRP A 524 7.23 -23.02 3.42
N GLN A 525 7.22 -24.20 2.80
CA GLN A 525 8.26 -25.23 2.94
C GLN A 525 8.22 -26.23 1.78
N ASN A 526 9.14 -27.20 1.76
CA ASN A 526 9.05 -28.33 0.84
C ASN A 526 8.01 -29.36 1.31
N TRP A 527 7.29 -29.90 0.35
CA TRP A 527 6.30 -30.95 0.49
C TRP A 527 6.71 -32.11 -0.41
N ALA A 528 6.90 -33.31 0.13
CA ALA A 528 7.34 -34.47 -0.63
C ALA A 528 6.19 -35.45 -0.87
N VAL A 529 5.98 -35.81 -2.14
CA VAL A 529 5.04 -36.87 -2.52
C VAL A 529 5.72 -38.24 -2.33
N SER A 530 4.97 -39.20 -1.81
CA SER A 530 5.39 -40.59 -1.68
C SER A 530 4.25 -41.54 -2.04
N PHE A 531 4.58 -42.76 -2.44
CA PHE A 531 3.61 -43.77 -2.84
C PHE A 531 3.53 -44.91 -1.83
N ASN A 532 2.32 -45.22 -1.38
CA ASN A 532 2.06 -46.40 -0.56
C ASN A 532 1.68 -47.58 -1.46
N ALA A 533 2.65 -48.47 -1.73
CA ALA A 533 2.46 -49.63 -2.57
C ALA A 533 1.44 -50.66 -2.03
N VAL A 534 1.08 -50.61 -0.74
CA VAL A 534 0.09 -51.52 -0.14
C VAL A 534 -1.33 -51.07 -0.44
N SER A 535 -1.60 -49.77 -0.30
CA SER A 535 -2.93 -49.19 -0.58
C SER A 535 -3.10 -48.74 -2.02
N GLY A 536 -2.01 -48.60 -2.78
CA GLY A 536 -2.02 -48.06 -4.14
C GLY A 536 -2.29 -46.54 -4.17
N THR A 537 -1.98 -45.82 -3.09
CA THR A 537 -2.33 -44.40 -2.93
C THR A 537 -1.11 -43.51 -2.76
N TYR A 538 -1.16 -42.30 -3.30
CA TYR A 538 -0.17 -41.26 -3.04
C TYR A 538 -0.47 -40.48 -1.76
N VAL A 539 0.57 -40.03 -1.07
CA VAL A 539 0.48 -39.12 0.09
C VAL A 539 1.52 -38.01 -0.02
N ILE A 540 1.20 -36.83 0.50
CA ILE A 540 2.13 -35.69 0.55
C ILE A 540 2.41 -35.32 2.00
N ASN A 541 3.68 -35.10 2.33
CA ASN A 541 4.10 -34.75 3.69
C ASN A 541 5.04 -33.56 3.68
N ALA A 542 4.92 -32.72 4.71
CA ALA A 542 5.88 -31.69 5.06
C ALA A 542 7.30 -32.27 5.21
N VAL A 543 8.28 -31.64 4.58
CA VAL A 543 9.70 -31.97 4.79
C VAL A 543 10.26 -31.05 5.88
N ALA A 544 10.86 -31.65 6.92
CA ALA A 544 11.41 -30.89 8.03
C ALA A 544 12.67 -30.11 7.62
N ASN A 545 12.84 -28.91 8.19
CA ASN A 545 14.01 -28.04 7.99
C ASN A 545 14.27 -27.59 6.54
N THR A 546 13.21 -27.47 5.74
CA THR A 546 13.26 -26.92 4.38
C THR A 546 12.32 -25.71 4.25
N PRO A 547 12.53 -24.64 5.03
CA PRO A 547 11.71 -23.44 4.94
C PRO A 547 11.86 -22.79 3.56
N GLN A 548 10.76 -22.25 3.04
CA GLN A 548 10.73 -21.40 1.86
C GLN A 548 10.39 -19.97 2.27
N THR A 549 10.64 -19.01 1.39
CA THR A 549 10.19 -17.63 1.58
C THR A 549 8.66 -17.61 1.73
N ALA A 550 8.14 -16.78 2.64
CA ALA A 550 6.71 -16.63 2.83
C ALA A 550 6.00 -16.28 1.51
N GLY A 551 4.95 -17.03 1.19
CA GLY A 551 4.27 -16.97 -0.10
C GLY A 551 4.73 -18.03 -1.11
N SER A 552 5.79 -18.79 -0.85
CA SER A 552 6.27 -19.85 -1.76
C SER A 552 6.30 -21.22 -1.09
N LEU A 553 5.96 -22.27 -1.84
CA LEU A 553 6.16 -23.67 -1.43
C LEU A 553 6.66 -24.52 -2.60
N VAL A 554 7.31 -25.65 -2.29
CA VAL A 554 7.82 -26.58 -3.30
C VAL A 554 7.18 -27.94 -3.12
N ILE A 555 6.58 -28.48 -4.17
CA ILE A 555 6.16 -29.88 -4.23
C ILE A 555 7.28 -30.67 -4.90
N SER A 556 7.84 -31.64 -4.19
CA SER A 556 8.98 -32.46 -4.60
C SER A 556 8.57 -33.91 -4.81
N SER A 557 9.30 -34.61 -5.69
CA SER A 557 8.99 -35.98 -6.11
C SER A 557 7.60 -36.10 -6.76
N LEU A 558 7.19 -35.07 -7.54
CA LEU A 558 5.90 -35.04 -8.23
C LEU A 558 5.81 -36.20 -9.23
N PRO A 559 4.93 -37.20 -9.04
CA PRO A 559 4.78 -38.33 -9.96
C PRO A 559 4.41 -37.86 -11.36
N THR A 560 5.06 -38.41 -12.39
CA THR A 560 4.89 -38.05 -13.80
C THR A 560 4.59 -39.30 -14.63
N PRO A 561 3.92 -39.17 -15.79
CA PRO A 561 3.95 -40.23 -16.79
C PRO A 561 5.38 -40.45 -17.30
N GLN A 562 5.69 -41.68 -17.74
CA GLN A 562 6.98 -41.97 -18.36
C GLN A 562 7.13 -41.21 -19.69
N ASP A 563 6.12 -41.30 -20.56
CA ASP A 563 6.02 -40.56 -21.82
C ASP A 563 4.55 -40.16 -22.05
N GLY A 564 4.31 -38.92 -22.50
CA GLY A 564 2.96 -38.44 -22.83
C GLY A 564 2.54 -37.20 -22.08
N VAL A 565 1.22 -36.98 -21.96
CA VAL A 565 0.62 -35.78 -21.33
C VAL A 565 0.05 -36.14 -19.96
N GLY A 566 0.67 -35.63 -18.90
CA GLY A 566 0.15 -35.67 -17.53
C GLY A 566 -0.87 -34.56 -17.28
N TRP A 567 -1.84 -34.82 -16.43
CA TRP A 567 -2.84 -33.85 -15.98
C TRP A 567 -2.93 -33.86 -14.45
N TYR A 568 -2.86 -32.67 -13.87
CA TYR A 568 -2.95 -32.43 -12.44
C TYR A 568 -3.97 -31.32 -12.18
N GLN A 569 -4.56 -31.29 -10.98
CA GLN A 569 -5.30 -30.12 -10.53
C GLN A 569 -4.68 -29.57 -9.25
N ILE A 570 -4.63 -28.25 -9.16
CA ILE A 570 -4.22 -27.52 -7.95
C ILE A 570 -5.44 -26.75 -7.48
N ILE A 571 -5.92 -27.08 -6.28
CA ILE A 571 -7.09 -26.43 -5.67
C ILE A 571 -6.61 -25.56 -4.53
N ILE A 572 -6.96 -24.28 -4.57
CA ILE A 572 -6.58 -23.30 -3.56
C ILE A 572 -7.86 -22.73 -2.96
N GLY A 573 -7.95 -22.77 -1.63
CA GLY A 573 -9.10 -22.28 -0.87
C GLY A 573 -10.22 -23.31 -0.69
N SER A 574 -11.38 -22.83 -0.23
CA SER A 574 -12.59 -23.63 -0.01
C SER A 574 -13.84 -22.79 -0.27
N GLY A 575 -14.99 -23.45 -0.47
CA GLY A 575 -16.27 -22.77 -0.70
C GLY A 575 -16.27 -21.88 -1.94
N ALA A 576 -16.90 -20.69 -1.85
CA ALA A 576 -17.03 -19.76 -2.96
C ALA A 576 -15.71 -19.07 -3.37
N ALA A 577 -14.70 -19.06 -2.49
CA ALA A 577 -13.38 -18.51 -2.79
C ALA A 577 -12.43 -19.55 -3.42
N ALA A 578 -12.81 -20.83 -3.44
CA ALA A 578 -11.98 -21.88 -4.01
C ALA A 578 -11.80 -21.72 -5.52
N LYS A 579 -10.58 -21.96 -6.01
CA LYS A 579 -10.30 -22.06 -7.43
C LYS A 579 -9.51 -23.32 -7.73
N THR A 580 -9.85 -23.97 -8.85
CA THR A 580 -9.15 -25.13 -9.38
C THR A 580 -8.38 -24.71 -10.62
N PHE A 581 -7.09 -24.99 -10.63
CA PHE A 581 -6.19 -24.80 -11.77
C PHE A 581 -5.87 -26.18 -12.34
N ASN A 582 -6.01 -26.35 -13.65
CA ASN A 582 -5.62 -27.55 -14.36
C ASN A 582 -4.23 -27.36 -14.96
N LEU A 583 -3.29 -28.18 -14.52
CA LEU A 583 -1.90 -28.20 -14.97
C LEU A 583 -1.69 -29.39 -15.89
N TYR A 584 -1.08 -29.15 -17.05
CA TYR A 584 -0.75 -30.16 -18.03
C TYR A 584 0.75 -30.14 -18.33
N THR A 585 1.36 -31.32 -18.41
CA THR A 585 2.79 -31.46 -18.69
C THR A 585 3.05 -32.53 -19.73
N ARG A 586 3.83 -32.23 -20.77
CA ARG A 586 4.44 -33.25 -21.63
C ARG A 586 5.72 -33.77 -21.00
N THR A 587 5.89 -35.08 -21.07
CA THR A 587 7.00 -35.80 -20.46
C THR A 587 7.72 -36.71 -21.45
N ASP A 588 9.04 -36.83 -21.28
CA ASP A 588 9.93 -37.75 -21.99
C ASP A 588 10.88 -38.37 -20.96
N GLY A 589 10.86 -39.70 -20.84
CA GLY A 589 11.69 -40.40 -19.87
C GLY A 589 11.36 -40.09 -18.40
N GLY A 590 10.12 -39.68 -18.10
CA GLY A 590 9.66 -39.28 -16.77
C GLY A 590 10.01 -37.84 -16.37
N LEU A 591 10.66 -37.06 -17.24
CA LEU A 591 11.02 -35.65 -17.02
C LEU A 591 10.12 -34.73 -17.85
N PHE A 592 9.96 -33.47 -17.44
CA PHE A 592 9.19 -32.49 -18.21
C PHE A 592 9.95 -32.10 -19.48
N LEU A 593 9.27 -32.01 -20.62
CA LEU A 593 9.83 -31.31 -21.79
C LEU A 593 10.08 -29.83 -21.46
N ASN A 594 11.11 -29.25 -22.05
CA ASN A 594 11.53 -27.89 -21.76
C ASN A 594 10.83 -26.89 -22.70
N PRO A 595 9.87 -26.06 -22.23
CA PRO A 595 9.17 -25.12 -23.11
C PRO A 595 10.08 -24.01 -23.68
N ALA A 596 11.29 -23.82 -23.14
CA ALA A 596 12.27 -22.88 -23.68
C ALA A 596 13.05 -23.42 -24.90
N VAL A 597 12.88 -24.70 -25.27
CA VAL A 597 13.48 -25.28 -26.46
C VAL A 597 12.58 -25.03 -27.67
N ASP A 598 13.17 -24.54 -28.77
CA ASP A 598 12.47 -24.37 -30.06
C ASP A 598 11.68 -25.63 -30.41
N SER A 599 10.43 -25.47 -30.85
CA SER A 599 9.42 -26.53 -31.10
C SER A 599 8.77 -27.19 -29.88
N GLN A 600 9.21 -26.90 -28.66
CA GLN A 600 8.61 -27.42 -27.42
C GLN A 600 7.75 -26.39 -26.66
N GLY A 601 7.48 -25.22 -27.25
CA GLY A 601 6.55 -24.23 -26.69
C GLY A 601 5.20 -24.85 -26.32
N GLY A 602 4.64 -24.44 -25.18
CA GLY A 602 3.39 -25.01 -24.65
C GLY A 602 3.48 -26.47 -24.19
N SER A 603 4.69 -27.03 -23.99
CA SER A 603 4.87 -28.37 -23.41
C SER A 603 4.51 -28.45 -21.93
N ILE A 604 4.41 -27.31 -21.24
CA ILE A 604 3.79 -27.15 -19.93
C ILE A 604 2.72 -26.08 -20.09
N ALA A 605 1.51 -26.37 -19.62
CA ALA A 605 0.34 -25.50 -19.75
C ALA A 605 -0.43 -25.48 -18.44
N VAL A 606 -1.05 -24.35 -18.11
CA VAL A 606 -1.90 -24.21 -16.94
C VAL A 606 -3.04 -23.25 -17.26
N ASP A 607 -4.26 -23.58 -16.85
CA ASP A 607 -5.41 -22.68 -17.01
C ASP A 607 -5.56 -21.71 -15.83
N GLY A 608 -6.64 -20.93 -15.84
CA GLY A 608 -6.98 -20.07 -14.71
C GLY A 608 -6.04 -18.89 -14.53
N LEU A 609 -5.32 -18.51 -15.59
CA LEU A 609 -4.38 -17.38 -15.64
C LEU A 609 -3.10 -17.55 -14.81
N ALA A 610 -2.78 -18.73 -14.27
CA ALA A 610 -1.47 -18.91 -13.64
C ALA A 610 -0.34 -18.84 -14.70
N LEU A 611 0.81 -18.29 -14.35
CA LEU A 611 1.97 -18.25 -15.26
C LEU A 611 2.91 -19.43 -15.01
N VAL A 612 3.40 -20.01 -16.11
CA VAL A 612 4.46 -21.04 -16.07
C VAL A 612 5.81 -20.37 -16.20
N ALA A 613 6.65 -20.50 -15.18
CA ALA A 613 8.05 -20.07 -15.20
C ALA A 613 8.97 -21.31 -15.28
N PRO A 614 9.42 -21.72 -16.48
CA PRO A 614 10.29 -22.88 -16.64
C PRO A 614 11.69 -22.62 -16.06
N GLN A 615 12.35 -23.69 -15.63
CA GLN A 615 13.77 -23.63 -15.29
C GLN A 615 14.59 -23.13 -16.49
N THR A 616 15.51 -22.19 -16.26
CA THR A 616 16.50 -21.79 -17.27
C THR A 616 17.40 -22.99 -17.59
N SER A 617 17.25 -23.55 -18.79
CA SER A 617 17.98 -24.72 -19.26
C SER A 617 17.99 -24.76 -20.79
N THR A 618 19.08 -25.28 -21.37
CA THR A 618 19.17 -25.59 -22.81
C THR A 618 18.89 -27.07 -23.11
N GLY A 619 18.68 -27.89 -22.08
CA GLY A 619 18.34 -29.31 -22.24
C GLY A 619 16.94 -29.51 -22.82
N ALA A 620 16.73 -30.63 -23.53
CA ALA A 620 15.42 -31.01 -24.07
C ALA A 620 14.37 -31.32 -22.98
N THR A 621 14.82 -31.58 -21.75
CA THR A 621 13.98 -31.79 -20.57
C THR A 621 14.46 -30.97 -19.38
N ILE A 622 13.55 -30.70 -18.46
CA ILE A 622 13.77 -30.03 -17.17
C ILE A 622 13.18 -30.85 -16.04
N GLN A 623 13.72 -30.67 -14.84
CA GLN A 623 13.24 -31.35 -13.62
C GLN A 623 12.27 -30.48 -12.82
N THR A 624 12.27 -29.17 -13.05
CA THR A 624 11.46 -28.26 -12.26
C THR A 624 10.97 -27.07 -13.07
N PHE A 625 9.87 -26.49 -12.62
CA PHE A 625 9.34 -25.20 -13.04
C PHE A 625 8.58 -24.58 -11.87
N ALA A 626 8.22 -23.31 -12.00
CA ALA A 626 7.35 -22.61 -11.05
C ALA A 626 6.00 -22.27 -11.70
N LEU A 627 4.98 -22.18 -10.86
CA LEU A 627 3.67 -21.62 -11.18
C LEU A 627 3.47 -20.36 -10.34
N ASP A 628 3.31 -19.23 -11.01
CA ASP A 628 3.05 -17.94 -10.37
C ASP A 628 1.55 -17.63 -10.41
N PHE A 629 0.95 -17.54 -9.22
CA PHE A 629 -0.48 -17.27 -9.05
C PHE A 629 -0.78 -15.78 -8.80
N LEU A 630 0.21 -15.03 -8.32
CA LEU A 630 0.16 -13.58 -8.18
C LEU A 630 1.36 -13.00 -8.92
N TYR A 631 1.14 -12.06 -9.84
CA TYR A 631 2.21 -11.48 -10.65
C TYR A 631 1.76 -10.16 -11.32
N SER A 632 2.72 -9.26 -11.60
CA SER A 632 2.46 -8.00 -12.32
C SER A 632 1.24 -7.26 -11.75
N GLY A 633 0.36 -6.73 -12.61
CA GLY A 633 -0.91 -6.07 -12.26
C GLY A 633 -2.10 -7.01 -12.00
N SER A 634 -1.94 -8.34 -12.10
CA SER A 634 -3.04 -9.30 -12.05
C SER A 634 -3.03 -10.17 -10.79
N SER A 635 -4.21 -10.63 -10.39
CA SER A 635 -4.38 -11.68 -9.38
C SER A 635 -5.22 -12.80 -9.97
N THR A 636 -4.74 -14.04 -9.88
CA THR A 636 -5.47 -15.23 -10.35
C THR A 636 -6.39 -15.82 -9.28
N LEU A 637 -6.37 -15.25 -8.07
CA LEU A 637 -7.07 -15.76 -6.89
C LEU A 637 -8.10 -14.76 -6.37
N SER A 638 -9.10 -15.29 -5.66
CA SER A 638 -10.06 -14.46 -4.94
C SER A 638 -9.33 -13.58 -3.90
N PRO A 639 -9.68 -12.28 -3.79
CA PRO A 639 -9.13 -11.41 -2.75
C PRO A 639 -9.36 -11.96 -1.34
N ASP A 640 -10.40 -12.76 -1.12
CA ASP A 640 -10.71 -13.35 0.20
C ASP A 640 -9.66 -14.35 0.69
N LEU A 641 -8.78 -14.82 -0.20
CA LEU A 641 -7.68 -15.72 0.15
C LEU A 641 -6.39 -14.99 0.51
N LEU A 642 -6.32 -13.67 0.32
CA LEU A 642 -5.07 -12.91 0.38
C LEU A 642 -4.96 -12.06 1.65
N THR A 643 -3.73 -11.85 2.12
CA THR A 643 -3.38 -11.01 3.27
C THR A 643 -2.01 -10.36 3.10
N TRP A 644 -1.67 -9.45 4.00
CA TRP A 644 -0.36 -8.81 4.06
C TRP A 644 0.75 -9.81 4.39
N ASN A 645 1.86 -9.73 3.66
CA ASN A 645 3.09 -10.41 4.03
C ASN A 645 3.75 -9.67 5.20
N THR A 646 3.54 -10.19 6.41
CA THR A 646 4.10 -9.66 7.66
C THR A 646 5.28 -10.49 8.16
N ASP A 647 5.82 -11.38 7.33
CA ASP A 647 6.97 -12.19 7.71
C ASP A 647 8.18 -11.27 8.00
N PRO A 648 8.82 -11.38 9.19
CA PRO A 648 9.93 -10.51 9.56
C PRO A 648 11.11 -10.54 8.59
N THR A 649 11.34 -11.68 7.91
CA THR A 649 12.41 -11.79 6.91
C THR A 649 12.05 -11.01 5.64
N HIS A 650 10.81 -11.08 5.16
CA HIS A 650 10.29 -10.25 4.06
C HIS A 650 10.41 -8.76 4.41
N VAL A 651 9.87 -8.36 5.57
CA VAL A 651 9.91 -6.97 6.03
C VAL A 651 11.34 -6.44 6.10
N SER A 652 12.30 -7.25 6.58
CA SER A 652 13.70 -6.84 6.67
C SER A 652 14.43 -6.70 5.33
N GLN A 653 13.91 -7.30 4.25
CA GLN A 653 14.50 -7.26 2.91
C GLN A 653 14.01 -6.07 2.08
N LYS A 654 12.91 -5.42 2.48
CA LYS A 654 12.41 -4.21 1.82
C LYS A 654 13.39 -3.04 2.00
N ALA A 655 13.35 -2.09 1.07
CA ALA A 655 14.08 -0.84 1.22
C ALA A 655 13.52 -0.06 2.43
N ALA A 656 14.40 0.65 3.15
CA ALA A 656 13.97 1.51 4.24
C ALA A 656 13.26 2.75 3.70
N ASP A 657 12.13 3.08 4.29
CA ASP A 657 11.38 4.29 3.97
C ASP A 657 12.20 5.56 4.24
N THR A 658 11.76 6.68 3.66
CA THR A 658 12.40 7.98 3.90
C THR A 658 12.17 8.46 5.33
N ALA A 659 13.00 9.39 5.81
CA ALA A 659 12.90 9.87 7.17
C ALA A 659 11.56 10.58 7.44
N PRO A 660 10.95 10.43 8.64
CA PRO A 660 9.81 11.24 9.03
C PRO A 660 10.19 12.72 9.07
N VAL A 661 9.20 13.59 8.98
CA VAL A 661 9.41 15.04 9.05
C VAL A 661 8.89 15.56 10.38
N ALA A 662 9.70 16.35 11.07
CA ALA A 662 9.27 17.11 12.24
C ALA A 662 8.63 18.45 11.84
N GLY A 663 7.58 18.82 12.55
CA GLY A 663 6.86 20.06 12.33
C GLY A 663 6.18 20.54 13.59
N THR A 664 5.36 21.57 13.46
CA THR A 664 4.42 22.03 14.49
C THR A 664 2.99 21.84 14.01
N LEU A 665 2.04 21.78 14.95
CA LEU A 665 0.61 21.76 14.66
C LEU A 665 -0.04 23.06 15.10
N SER A 666 -0.87 23.64 14.25
CA SER A 666 -1.74 24.77 14.58
C SER A 666 -3.13 24.55 13.99
N GLY A 667 -4.15 24.43 14.84
CA GLY A 667 -5.51 24.12 14.40
C GLY A 667 -5.61 22.82 13.58
N GLY A 668 -4.78 21.82 13.90
CA GLY A 668 -4.68 20.55 13.15
C GLY A 668 -3.86 20.61 11.86
N THR A 669 -3.37 21.79 11.47
CA THR A 669 -2.52 21.94 10.28
C THR A 669 -1.06 21.70 10.64
N PHE A 670 -0.42 20.73 9.96
CA PHE A 670 1.01 20.46 10.10
C PHE A 670 1.84 21.45 9.30
N THR A 671 2.87 22.04 9.94
CA THR A 671 3.86 22.91 9.31
C THR A 671 5.25 22.36 9.56
N ALA A 672 5.96 21.96 8.51
CA ALA A 672 7.31 21.42 8.65
C ALA A 672 8.30 22.47 9.20
N LEU A 673 9.24 22.01 10.03
CA LEU A 673 10.40 22.82 10.41
C LEU A 673 11.33 23.00 9.20
N ALA A 674 12.05 24.13 9.17
CA ALA A 674 13.01 24.44 8.12
C ALA A 674 14.18 23.45 8.06
N ASN A 675 14.89 23.44 6.94
CA ASN A 675 16.13 22.68 6.71
C ASN A 675 16.00 21.13 6.67
N GLN A 676 14.81 20.59 6.44
CA GLN A 676 14.59 19.15 6.17
C GLN A 676 14.65 18.88 4.67
N THR A 677 15.86 18.90 4.11
CA THR A 677 16.10 18.89 2.64
C THR A 677 16.56 17.54 2.08
N ASN A 678 16.74 16.50 2.90
CA ASN A 678 17.28 15.20 2.49
C ASN A 678 16.35 14.04 2.89
N LEU A 679 16.02 13.15 1.97
CA LEU A 679 15.07 12.05 2.21
C LEU A 679 15.58 10.97 3.19
N VAL A 680 16.88 10.86 3.42
CA VAL A 680 17.51 9.74 4.16
C VAL A 680 18.24 10.22 5.42
N SER A 681 18.88 11.39 5.39
CA SER A 681 19.74 11.86 6.48
C SER A 681 19.42 13.30 6.89
N ASN A 682 18.15 13.57 7.22
CA ASN A 682 17.77 14.89 7.74
C ASN A 682 18.39 15.11 9.13
N THR A 683 19.03 16.25 9.31
CA THR A 683 19.47 16.75 10.62
C THR A 683 19.02 18.19 10.75
N ILE A 684 18.24 18.49 11.78
CA ILE A 684 17.70 19.84 12.01
C ILE A 684 17.91 20.29 13.45
N THR A 685 17.86 21.61 13.63
CA THR A 685 17.82 22.25 14.94
C THR A 685 16.61 23.17 15.02
N THR A 686 15.84 23.07 16.11
CA THR A 686 14.76 23.98 16.45
C THR A 686 15.13 24.78 17.69
N THR A 687 15.02 26.10 17.63
CA THR A 687 15.32 27.02 18.74
C THR A 687 14.08 27.70 19.33
N SER A 688 12.90 27.40 18.78
CA SER A 688 11.66 28.08 19.16
C SER A 688 10.51 27.12 19.55
N ALA A 689 10.62 25.83 19.22
CA ALA A 689 9.56 24.85 19.45
C ALA A 689 10.07 23.65 20.26
N LEU A 690 9.50 23.48 21.46
CA LEU A 690 9.61 22.25 22.27
C LEU A 690 8.55 21.21 21.87
N GLU A 691 7.43 21.66 21.31
CA GLU A 691 6.30 20.81 20.92
C GLU A 691 6.39 20.47 19.44
N LEU A 692 6.69 19.21 19.15
CA LEU A 692 6.90 18.72 17.79
C LEU A 692 5.81 17.72 17.39
N ALA A 693 5.33 17.84 16.18
CA ALA A 693 4.55 16.80 15.51
C ALA A 693 5.42 16.11 14.45
N PHE A 694 4.99 14.93 14.02
CA PHE A 694 5.67 14.17 12.98
C PHE A 694 4.70 13.80 11.87
N GLY A 695 5.19 13.75 10.64
CA GLY A 695 4.34 13.42 9.50
C GLY A 695 5.11 13.17 8.22
N TRP A 696 4.34 12.91 7.17
CA TRP A 696 4.77 13.04 5.79
C TRP A 696 4.50 14.48 5.29
N THR A 697 5.46 15.09 4.58
CA THR A 697 5.36 16.51 4.22
C THR A 697 4.58 16.81 2.95
N GLY A 698 4.52 15.88 2.01
CA GLY A 698 4.12 16.19 0.65
C GLY A 698 4.85 17.42 0.11
N THR A 699 4.10 18.46 -0.23
CA THR A 699 4.62 19.74 -0.76
C THR A 699 5.12 20.71 0.31
N ASN A 700 4.93 20.40 1.60
CA ASN A 700 5.34 21.22 2.73
C ASN A 700 6.83 21.02 3.10
N SER A 701 7.70 20.90 2.10
CA SER A 701 9.15 20.76 2.29
C SER A 701 9.86 22.11 2.19
N ALA A 702 11.07 22.22 2.73
CA ALA A 702 11.89 23.42 2.55
C ALA A 702 12.21 23.66 1.05
N THR A 703 12.39 24.92 0.65
CA THR A 703 12.75 25.29 -0.72
C THR A 703 14.00 24.54 -1.19
N GLY A 704 13.93 23.83 -2.34
CA GLY A 704 15.06 23.08 -2.92
C GLY A 704 15.22 21.63 -2.44
N THR A 705 14.25 21.09 -1.71
CA THR A 705 14.22 19.67 -1.30
C THR A 705 13.94 18.77 -2.50
N THR A 706 14.66 17.63 -2.64
CA THR A 706 14.25 16.56 -3.56
C THR A 706 12.83 16.14 -3.21
N SER A 707 11.95 16.18 -4.21
CA SER A 707 10.51 16.11 -4.04
C SER A 707 10.07 14.88 -3.21
N TRP A 708 9.42 15.11 -2.07
CA TRP A 708 8.75 14.07 -1.25
C TRP A 708 7.52 13.46 -1.92
N ILE A 709 7.26 13.86 -3.16
CA ILE A 709 6.11 13.45 -3.94
C ILE A 709 6.52 12.79 -5.25
N SER A 710 7.80 12.68 -5.62
CA SER A 710 8.21 12.15 -6.95
C SER A 710 8.74 10.72 -6.92
N ASN A 711 8.62 9.99 -5.81
CA ASN A 711 9.02 8.58 -5.70
C ASN A 711 8.39 7.96 -4.45
N THR A 712 8.66 6.67 -4.24
CA THR A 712 8.34 5.98 -2.99
C THR A 712 8.98 6.72 -1.82
N THR A 713 8.15 7.11 -0.86
CA THR A 713 8.57 7.80 0.38
C THR A 713 8.02 7.05 1.58
N ASN A 714 8.03 7.68 2.74
CA ASN A 714 7.42 7.16 3.95
C ASN A 714 5.91 7.41 4.03
N LYS A 715 5.21 7.38 2.90
CA LYS A 715 3.76 7.21 2.89
C LYS A 715 3.43 5.85 3.55
N VAL A 716 2.25 5.74 4.14
CA VAL A 716 1.79 4.54 4.86
C VAL A 716 0.52 4.04 4.21
N ALA A 717 0.37 2.74 3.98
CA ALA A 717 -0.81 2.22 3.30
C ALA A 717 -2.11 2.58 4.04
N ALA A 718 -3.21 2.64 3.28
CA ALA A 718 -4.47 3.18 3.78
C ALA A 718 -4.98 2.45 5.04
N GLY A 719 -5.15 3.20 6.13
CA GLY A 719 -5.62 2.70 7.42
C GLY A 719 -4.56 2.00 8.29
N ASN A 720 -3.34 1.78 7.77
CA ASN A 720 -2.20 1.33 8.56
C ASN A 720 -1.68 2.46 9.46
N LEU A 721 -0.80 2.09 10.40
CA LEU A 721 -0.21 3.00 11.38
C LEU A 721 1.23 3.33 11.02
N ALA A 722 1.55 4.63 10.96
CA ALA A 722 2.89 5.12 11.17
C ALA A 722 3.18 5.05 12.67
N VAL A 723 4.13 4.21 13.09
CA VAL A 723 4.58 4.10 14.48
C VAL A 723 5.93 4.80 14.61
N ILE A 724 5.97 5.89 15.37
CA ILE A 724 7.13 6.76 15.52
C ILE A 724 7.86 6.42 16.82
N SER A 725 9.14 6.05 16.67
CA SER A 725 10.07 5.87 17.79
C SER A 725 10.90 7.15 17.97
N VAL A 726 11.06 7.55 19.23
CA VAL A 726 11.86 8.71 19.64
C VAL A 726 12.96 8.21 20.56
N LYS A 727 14.20 8.34 20.10
CA LYS A 727 15.38 7.84 20.82
C LYS A 727 16.32 8.96 21.21
N GLN A 728 16.93 8.84 22.38
CA GLN A 728 18.05 9.67 22.82
C GLN A 728 19.21 8.75 23.19
N GLN A 729 20.41 9.02 22.68
CA GLN A 729 21.60 8.17 22.89
C GLN A 729 21.34 6.68 22.56
N GLY A 730 20.53 6.41 21.53
CA GLY A 730 20.18 5.07 21.06
C GLY A 730 19.12 4.33 21.88
N LYS A 731 18.53 4.94 22.91
CA LYS A 731 17.48 4.34 23.75
C LYS A 731 16.13 5.02 23.51
N ASP A 732 15.05 4.25 23.48
CA ASP A 732 13.70 4.83 23.43
C ASP A 732 13.46 5.66 24.70
N VAL A 733 13.03 6.90 24.52
CA VAL A 733 12.79 7.84 25.62
C VAL A 733 11.32 8.18 25.82
N LEU A 734 10.45 7.70 24.93
CA LEU A 734 9.01 7.88 24.97
C LEU A 734 8.30 6.56 24.63
N GLY A 735 7.01 6.49 24.95
CA GLY A 735 6.12 5.52 24.32
C GLY A 735 6.00 5.79 22.81
N PRO A 736 5.64 4.78 22.00
CA PRO A 736 5.48 4.97 20.57
C PRO A 736 4.38 6.01 20.30
N LEU A 737 4.69 6.98 19.44
CA LEU A 737 3.66 7.88 18.89
C LEU A 737 3.06 7.21 17.66
N THR A 738 1.80 7.45 17.37
CA THR A 738 1.13 6.83 16.22
C THR A 738 0.35 7.82 15.40
N ALA A 739 0.28 7.57 14.09
CA ALA A 739 -0.61 8.24 13.16
C ALA A 739 -1.21 7.21 12.20
N THR A 740 -2.43 7.43 11.73
CA THR A 740 -3.07 6.56 10.74
C THR A 740 -2.86 7.15 9.35
N GLY A 741 -2.44 6.32 8.39
CA GLY A 741 -2.43 6.68 6.98
C GLY A 741 -3.84 6.91 6.45
N ASP A 742 -4.07 8.03 5.77
CA ASP A 742 -5.30 8.25 5.02
C ASP A 742 -5.36 7.34 3.78
N ILE A 743 -6.41 7.46 2.97
CA ILE A 743 -6.59 6.57 1.81
C ILE A 743 -5.57 6.77 0.67
N ASP A 744 -4.77 7.84 0.69
CA ASP A 744 -3.65 8.09 -0.23
C ASP A 744 -2.26 7.96 0.46
N GLY A 745 -2.29 7.49 1.70
CA GLY A 745 -1.13 7.20 2.53
C GLY A 745 -0.46 8.40 3.18
N MET A 746 -1.12 9.56 3.18
CA MET A 746 -0.67 10.71 3.97
C MET A 746 -0.92 10.45 5.46
N TRP A 747 0.00 10.89 6.31
CA TRP A 747 -0.17 10.78 7.75
C TRP A 747 0.52 11.94 8.48
N GLN A 748 -0.02 12.26 9.64
CA GLN A 748 0.58 13.16 10.63
C GLN A 748 0.14 12.74 12.03
N THR A 749 0.96 12.97 13.04
CA THR A 749 0.54 12.77 14.43
C THR A 749 -0.62 13.70 14.75
N GLY A 750 -1.64 13.19 15.44
CA GLY A 750 -2.82 13.97 15.80
C GLY A 750 -2.56 15.01 16.91
N GLN A 751 -1.47 14.86 17.66
CA GLN A 751 -1.03 15.75 18.73
C GLN A 751 0.47 16.01 18.60
N THR A 752 0.93 17.10 19.22
CA THR A 752 2.35 17.36 19.42
C THR A 752 2.90 16.54 20.58
N GLN A 753 4.17 16.16 20.48
CA GLN A 753 4.96 15.63 21.56
C GLN A 753 5.93 16.71 22.04
N ALA A 754 5.85 17.06 23.32
CA ALA A 754 6.80 17.97 23.93
C ALA A 754 8.11 17.23 24.25
N LEU A 755 9.24 17.81 23.83
CA LEU A 755 10.60 17.32 24.06
C LEU A 755 11.40 18.35 24.87
N GLY A 756 12.44 17.90 25.58
CA GLY A 756 13.42 18.80 26.20
C GLY A 756 14.59 19.13 25.25
N ASN A 757 15.41 20.10 25.61
CA ASN A 757 16.65 20.41 24.92
C ASN A 757 17.56 19.17 24.86
N GLY A 758 18.08 18.90 23.67
CA GLY A 758 18.88 17.70 23.40
C GLY A 758 18.73 17.21 21.97
N THR A 759 19.49 16.18 21.62
CA THR A 759 19.47 15.56 20.30
C THR A 759 18.74 14.23 20.33
N TYR A 760 17.75 14.08 19.45
CA TYR A 760 16.90 12.92 19.33
C TYR A 760 17.01 12.31 17.93
N THR A 761 16.88 11.00 17.87
CA THR A 761 16.73 10.22 16.63
C THR A 761 15.29 9.77 16.51
N ILE A 762 14.65 10.11 15.40
CA ILE A 762 13.25 9.80 15.10
C ILE A 762 13.21 8.85 13.92
N GLN A 763 12.49 7.74 14.06
CA GLN A 763 12.23 6.79 12.98
C GLN A 763 10.75 6.42 12.98
N MET A 764 10.21 6.16 11.79
CA MET A 764 8.87 5.65 11.60
C MET A 764 8.96 4.18 11.17
N THR A 765 7.99 3.36 11.56
CA THR A 765 7.79 2.00 11.03
C THR A 765 6.31 1.85 10.71
N GLU A 766 6.00 1.28 9.55
CA GLU A 766 4.61 1.00 9.19
C GLU A 766 4.14 -0.29 9.86
N HIS A 767 2.98 -0.24 10.52
CA HIS A 767 2.33 -1.38 11.15
C HIS A 767 0.87 -1.52 10.72
N LEU A 768 0.38 -2.75 10.69
CA LEU A 768 -1.05 -3.00 10.57
C LEU A 768 -1.81 -2.39 11.76
N HIS A 769 -2.99 -1.83 11.48
CA HIS A 769 -3.92 -1.41 12.53
C HIS A 769 -4.91 -2.54 12.85
N VAL A 770 -4.79 -3.16 14.03
CA VAL A 770 -5.61 -4.32 14.42
C VAL A 770 -6.41 -4.00 15.68
N SER A 771 -7.73 -3.85 15.53
CA SER A 771 -8.67 -3.68 16.66
C SER A 771 -8.25 -2.58 17.65
N GLY A 772 -7.85 -1.41 17.15
CA GLY A 772 -7.42 -0.28 17.99
C GLY A 772 -6.02 -0.44 18.59
N ARG A 773 -5.20 -1.38 18.09
CA ARG A 773 -3.84 -1.67 18.57
C ARG A 773 -2.83 -1.70 17.42
N ILE A 774 -1.56 -1.57 17.78
CA ILE A 774 -0.41 -1.75 16.87
C ILE A 774 -0.26 -3.24 16.55
N GLY A 775 -0.38 -3.59 15.28
CA GLY A 775 -0.19 -4.94 14.75
C GLY A 775 1.24 -5.24 14.33
N ALA A 776 1.41 -6.25 13.48
CA ALA A 776 2.70 -6.59 12.89
C ALA A 776 3.22 -5.48 11.97
N ALA A 777 4.54 -5.34 11.90
CA ALA A 777 5.19 -4.43 10.96
C ALA A 777 5.02 -4.93 9.51
N VAL A 778 4.89 -4.01 8.57
CA VAL A 778 4.83 -4.27 7.12
C VAL A 778 5.93 -3.56 6.34
N SER A 779 6.64 -2.63 6.97
CA SER A 779 7.87 -2.00 6.47
C SER A 779 8.98 -2.07 7.53
N PRO A 780 10.26 -2.05 7.12
CA PRO A 780 11.37 -1.89 8.06
C PRO A 780 11.36 -0.48 8.66
N ALA A 781 12.11 -0.26 9.73
CA ALA A 781 12.27 1.09 10.27
C ALA A 781 12.84 2.04 9.21
N SER A 782 12.20 3.20 9.07
CA SER A 782 12.61 4.24 8.15
C SER A 782 14.03 4.73 8.42
N SER A 783 14.56 5.45 7.44
CA SER A 783 15.70 6.33 7.64
C SER A 783 15.46 7.29 8.81
N ALA A 784 16.54 7.70 9.48
CA ALA A 784 16.45 8.49 10.69
C ALA A 784 16.37 9.99 10.41
N LEU A 785 15.44 10.67 11.07
CA LEU A 785 15.51 12.12 11.28
C LEU A 785 16.26 12.40 12.58
N THR A 786 17.29 13.24 12.53
CA THR A 786 17.96 13.75 13.74
C THR A 786 17.46 15.15 14.06
N VAL A 787 16.85 15.34 15.23
CA VAL A 787 16.35 16.64 15.69
C VAL A 787 17.14 17.08 16.92
N THR A 788 17.72 18.28 16.87
CA THR A 788 18.25 18.96 18.04
C THR A 788 17.25 20.02 18.49
N VAL A 789 16.77 19.90 19.72
CA VAL A 789 15.95 20.91 20.39
C VAL A 789 16.87 21.77 21.23
N ASP A 790 16.86 23.08 21.00
CA ASP A 790 17.73 24.05 21.68
C ASP A 790 16.98 25.37 21.91
N VAL A 791 15.95 25.29 22.75
CA VAL A 791 15.07 26.43 23.06
C VAL A 791 15.60 27.16 24.30
N ASP A 792 15.69 28.48 24.21
CA ASP A 792 16.10 29.32 25.34
C ASP A 792 15.09 29.25 26.50
N GLU A 793 15.60 29.36 27.72
CA GLU A 793 14.78 29.43 28.93
C GLU A 793 14.21 30.84 29.12
N ALA A 794 12.88 30.96 29.13
CA ALA A 794 12.24 32.21 29.57
C ALA A 794 12.30 32.34 31.10
N ALA A 795 12.39 33.57 31.58
CA ALA A 795 12.29 33.83 33.02
C ALA A 795 10.86 33.51 33.50
N LEU A 796 10.75 32.84 34.65
CA LEU A 796 9.48 32.55 35.29
C LEU A 796 9.04 33.74 36.16
N ALA A 797 7.76 34.09 36.12
CA ALA A 797 7.18 35.18 36.91
C ALA A 797 5.92 34.71 37.66
N ALA A 798 5.62 35.37 38.78
CA ALA A 798 4.30 35.27 39.40
C ALA A 798 3.27 36.00 38.53
N ASN A 799 2.06 35.44 38.42
CA ASN A 799 0.96 36.13 37.77
C ASN A 799 0.52 37.38 38.56
N ALA A 800 -0.36 38.20 37.97
CA ALA A 800 -0.81 39.46 38.58
C ALA A 800 -1.49 39.28 39.96
N ALA A 801 -2.10 38.13 40.21
CA ALA A 801 -2.78 37.81 41.47
C ALA A 801 -1.86 37.12 42.50
N GLY A 802 -0.58 36.89 42.18
CA GLY A 802 0.41 36.28 43.09
C GLY A 802 0.13 34.81 43.44
N ASN A 803 -0.69 34.12 42.66
CA ASN A 803 -1.21 32.78 42.96
C ASN A 803 -1.11 31.82 41.76
N GLY A 804 -0.21 32.10 40.82
CA GLY A 804 0.08 31.27 39.66
C GLY A 804 1.42 31.62 39.03
N LEU A 805 1.94 30.73 38.19
CA LEU A 805 3.20 30.89 37.46
C LEU A 805 2.91 31.26 36.00
N THR A 806 3.69 32.18 35.42
CA THR A 806 3.62 32.54 34.00
C THR A 806 5.02 32.80 33.45
N LEU A 807 5.18 32.83 32.13
CA LEU A 807 6.46 33.19 31.48
C LEU A 807 6.56 34.71 31.35
N ALA A 808 7.71 35.27 31.72
CA ALA A 808 7.97 36.70 31.58
C ALA A 808 8.06 37.12 30.10
N THR A 809 7.50 38.28 29.76
CA THR A 809 7.34 38.76 28.37
C THR A 809 8.56 39.48 27.79
N GLY A 810 9.77 39.27 28.36
CA GLY A 810 10.97 40.07 28.05
C GLY A 810 11.90 39.55 26.95
N ASN A 811 11.72 38.31 26.47
CA ASN A 811 12.63 37.69 25.49
C ASN A 811 12.13 37.91 24.04
N THR A 812 13.05 38.19 23.11
CA THR A 812 12.74 38.34 21.68
C THR A 812 13.71 37.53 20.80
N PRO A 813 13.23 36.56 20.01
CA PRO A 813 11.87 36.01 20.02
C PRO A 813 11.60 35.26 21.33
N ALA A 814 10.39 35.41 21.88
CA ALA A 814 10.00 34.64 23.06
C ALA A 814 9.81 33.16 22.65
N PRO A 815 10.32 32.20 23.43
CA PRO A 815 10.01 30.79 23.21
C PRO A 815 8.50 30.57 23.34
N ALA A 816 7.94 29.69 22.49
CA ALA A 816 6.49 29.41 22.49
C ALA A 816 6.04 28.68 23.78
N ALA A 817 6.94 27.92 24.39
CA ALA A 817 6.73 27.22 25.65
C ALA A 817 8.08 27.00 26.36
N ASN A 818 8.02 26.77 27.66
CA ASN A 818 9.15 26.30 28.46
C ASN A 818 8.71 25.17 29.39
N TRP A 819 9.63 24.27 29.68
CA TRP A 819 9.46 23.31 30.77
C TRP A 819 9.70 24.00 32.10
N VAL A 820 8.81 23.76 33.07
CA VAL A 820 8.90 24.27 34.43
C VAL A 820 9.14 23.09 35.35
N ARG A 821 10.31 23.06 35.98
CA ARG A 821 10.66 22.09 37.01
C ARG A 821 10.14 22.58 38.36
N LEU A 822 9.31 21.74 38.97
CA LEU A 822 8.73 21.91 40.29
C LEU A 822 9.37 20.88 41.22
N THR A 823 9.82 21.30 42.39
CA THR A 823 10.41 20.40 43.39
C THR A 823 9.85 20.73 44.76
N ALA A 824 9.26 19.74 45.43
CA ALA A 824 8.82 19.87 46.80
C ALA A 824 10.04 20.11 47.70
N GLN A 825 9.93 21.06 48.63
CA GLN A 825 10.99 21.46 49.55
C GLN A 825 10.65 21.04 50.98
N SER A 826 9.37 21.10 51.34
CA SER A 826 8.85 20.69 52.64
C SER A 826 7.33 20.54 52.62
N GLU A 827 6.81 19.83 53.61
CA GLU A 827 5.40 19.69 53.94
C GLU A 827 5.22 19.91 55.44
N SER A 828 4.13 20.59 55.83
CA SER A 828 3.99 21.15 57.17
C SER A 828 2.68 20.83 57.89
N VAL A 829 1.69 20.22 57.23
CA VAL A 829 0.32 20.17 57.79
C VAL A 829 -0.39 18.81 57.70
N GLN A 830 -0.13 17.92 56.72
CA GLN A 830 -0.80 16.62 56.61
C GLN A 830 0.03 15.60 55.81
N SER A 831 0.04 14.32 56.18
CA SER A 831 0.54 13.22 55.32
C SER A 831 -0.51 12.93 54.22
N GLY A 832 -0.09 12.70 52.97
CA GLY A 832 -0.95 12.28 51.86
C GLY A 832 -1.61 13.36 50.99
N VAL A 833 -1.20 14.63 51.09
CA VAL A 833 -1.69 15.70 50.19
C VAL A 833 -0.79 15.81 48.96
N ALA A 834 -1.36 15.60 47.77
CA ALA A 834 -0.70 15.91 46.51
C ALA A 834 -1.18 17.25 45.95
N VAL A 835 -0.30 17.98 45.25
CA VAL A 835 -0.63 19.25 44.59
C VAL A 835 -0.78 18.99 43.09
N LEU A 836 -2.00 19.17 42.59
CA LEU A 836 -2.31 19.13 41.17
C LEU A 836 -1.94 20.47 40.53
N VAL A 837 -1.14 20.42 39.47
CA VAL A 837 -0.74 21.58 38.68
C VAL A 837 -1.57 21.61 37.42
N TYR A 838 -2.36 22.66 37.20
CA TYR A 838 -3.26 22.78 36.03
C TYR A 838 -3.05 24.10 35.28
N ALA A 839 -3.25 24.06 33.97
CA ALA A 839 -3.08 25.23 33.10
C ALA A 839 -4.39 26.02 32.94
N VAL A 840 -4.27 27.35 32.88
CA VAL A 840 -5.35 28.28 32.50
C VAL A 840 -4.87 29.29 31.47
N ASP A 841 -5.80 29.86 30.70
CA ASP A 841 -5.51 30.99 29.82
C ASP A 841 -5.42 32.31 30.61
N SER A 842 -5.04 33.40 29.93
CA SER A 842 -4.99 34.76 30.52
C SER A 842 -6.32 35.27 31.10
N LYS A 843 -7.45 34.59 30.85
CA LYS A 843 -8.77 34.91 31.43
C LYS A 843 -9.14 33.97 32.58
N GLY A 844 -8.30 32.98 32.90
CA GLY A 844 -8.54 31.98 33.94
C GLY A 844 -9.39 30.79 33.49
N ASN A 845 -9.67 30.63 32.19
CA ASN A 845 -10.34 29.43 31.68
C ASN A 845 -9.36 28.25 31.68
N LEU A 846 -9.86 27.06 32.00
CA LEU A 846 -9.06 25.83 31.95
C LEU A 846 -8.57 25.54 30.54
N VAL A 847 -7.32 25.08 30.43
CA VAL A 847 -6.65 24.75 29.17
C VAL A 847 -6.19 23.29 29.18
N ASP A 848 -6.69 22.48 28.26
CA ASP A 848 -6.30 21.07 28.16
C ASP A 848 -4.88 20.89 27.60
N GLN A 849 -4.37 19.67 27.61
CA GLN A 849 -2.99 19.37 27.16
C GLN A 849 -2.74 19.75 25.69
N SER A 850 -3.79 19.86 24.86
CA SER A 850 -3.69 20.30 23.46
C SER A 850 -3.68 21.83 23.27
N GLY A 851 -3.85 22.59 24.36
CA GLY A 851 -3.93 24.06 24.32
C GLY A 851 -5.35 24.59 24.08
N ARG A 852 -6.38 23.73 24.04
CA ARG A 852 -7.77 24.16 23.89
C ARG A 852 -8.31 24.68 25.22
N ALA A 853 -8.96 25.84 25.17
CA ALA A 853 -9.59 26.48 26.33
C ALA A 853 -11.12 26.55 26.17
N GLY A 854 -11.87 26.51 27.29
CA GLY A 854 -13.31 26.76 27.28
C GLY A 854 -14.09 25.97 28.32
N SER A 855 -15.43 26.10 28.29
CA SER A 855 -16.32 25.46 29.28
C SER A 855 -16.41 23.94 29.16
N SER A 856 -15.95 23.35 28.05
CA SER A 856 -15.90 21.91 27.85
C SER A 856 -14.65 21.25 28.44
N VAL A 857 -13.67 22.05 28.89
CA VAL A 857 -12.43 21.57 29.49
C VAL A 857 -12.64 21.38 31.00
N THR A 858 -12.49 20.15 31.47
CA THR A 858 -12.57 19.83 32.90
C THR A 858 -11.26 20.12 33.62
N LEU A 859 -11.27 20.09 34.95
CA LEU A 859 -10.03 20.24 35.71
C LEU A 859 -9.04 19.12 35.38
N ALA A 860 -9.52 17.88 35.26
CA ALA A 860 -8.70 16.72 34.90
C ALA A 860 -8.00 16.94 33.56
N ASP A 861 -8.73 17.42 32.54
CA ASP A 861 -8.15 17.71 31.22
C ASP A 861 -7.03 18.78 31.29
N ALA A 862 -7.13 19.70 32.24
CA ALA A 862 -6.21 20.81 32.41
C ALA A 862 -5.00 20.51 33.32
N VAL A 863 -5.04 19.41 34.08
CA VAL A 863 -3.90 18.97 34.89
C VAL A 863 -2.72 18.62 33.97
N ARG A 864 -1.52 19.05 34.37
CA ARG A 864 -0.24 18.81 33.69
C ARG A 864 0.67 17.85 34.47
N GLY A 865 0.35 17.63 35.74
CA GLY A 865 1.05 16.72 36.63
C GLY A 865 0.67 16.93 38.10
N SER A 866 1.11 15.99 38.92
CA SER A 866 0.97 16.00 40.37
C SER A 866 2.36 16.14 41.01
N ILE A 867 2.44 16.88 42.11
CA ILE A 867 3.65 16.98 42.92
C ILE A 867 3.29 16.96 44.40
N GLY A 868 4.01 16.19 45.20
CA GLY A 868 3.78 16.11 46.64
C GLY A 868 5.04 15.80 47.42
N ALA A 869 4.88 15.69 48.72
CA ALA A 869 5.85 15.11 49.63
C ALA A 869 5.16 13.95 50.36
N ALA A 870 5.96 13.05 50.90
CA ALA A 870 5.50 12.04 51.83
C ALA A 870 6.24 12.25 53.16
N THR A 871 5.50 12.16 54.26
CA THR A 871 6.04 12.19 55.62
C THR A 871 5.62 10.94 56.38
N ASP A 872 6.42 10.49 57.34
CA ASP A 872 6.01 9.41 58.24
C ASP A 872 4.99 9.93 59.27
N ASP A 873 4.42 9.02 60.06
CA ASP A 873 3.42 9.34 61.08
C ASP A 873 3.95 10.29 62.18
N ALA A 874 5.27 10.46 62.27
CA ALA A 874 5.94 11.38 63.18
C ALA A 874 6.27 12.75 62.53
N GLY A 875 5.95 12.94 61.25
CA GLY A 875 6.18 14.16 60.48
C GLY A 875 7.60 14.29 59.93
N ASN A 876 8.42 13.23 59.95
CA ASN A 876 9.72 13.21 59.29
C ASN A 876 9.52 13.05 57.78
N THR A 877 10.28 13.77 56.98
CA THR A 877 10.21 13.65 55.52
C THR A 877 10.69 12.27 55.06
N LEU A 878 9.84 11.57 54.33
CA LEU A 878 10.17 10.34 53.62
C LEU A 878 10.66 10.67 52.22
N ALA A 879 9.88 11.41 51.44
CA ALA A 879 10.21 11.74 50.05
C ALA A 879 9.75 13.14 49.66
N LEU A 880 10.51 13.78 48.76
CA LEU A 880 10.18 15.07 48.15
C LEU A 880 10.06 14.90 46.64
N GLY A 881 8.84 15.05 46.12
CA GLY A 881 8.54 14.89 44.71
C GLY A 881 9.18 15.97 43.83
N THR A 882 9.52 15.58 42.60
CA THR A 882 9.86 16.50 41.52
C THR A 882 8.90 16.26 40.36
N GLN A 883 8.41 17.33 39.75
CA GLN A 883 7.57 17.26 38.56
C GLN A 883 7.99 18.31 37.55
N THR A 884 8.14 17.93 36.29
CA THR A 884 8.38 18.86 35.19
C THR A 884 7.10 18.99 34.38
N VAL A 885 6.62 20.22 34.14
CA VAL A 885 5.39 20.47 33.38
C VAL A 885 5.61 21.51 32.30
N LEU A 886 4.89 21.38 31.19
CA LEU A 886 4.98 22.35 30.10
C LEU A 886 4.12 23.58 30.42
N LEU A 887 4.68 24.77 30.22
CA LEU A 887 3.96 26.05 30.31
C LEU A 887 4.12 26.80 28.98
N ARG A 888 3.00 27.09 28.30
CA ARG A 888 3.01 27.85 27.04
C ARG A 888 2.94 29.35 27.28
N GLN A 889 3.41 30.11 26.31
CA GLN A 889 3.28 31.57 26.33
C GLN A 889 1.79 31.97 26.36
N GLY A 890 1.41 32.81 27.32
CA GLY A 890 0.02 33.27 27.50
C GLY A 890 -0.86 32.35 28.36
N GLU A 891 -0.35 31.20 28.79
CA GLU A 891 -0.93 30.36 29.83
C GLU A 891 -0.41 30.77 31.23
N GLU A 892 -1.11 30.30 32.27
CA GLU A 892 -0.65 30.32 33.65
C GLU A 892 -0.78 28.92 34.28
N LEU A 893 0.21 28.50 35.08
CA LEU A 893 0.08 27.33 35.94
C LEU A 893 -0.57 27.72 37.26
N ARG A 894 -1.59 26.96 37.67
CA ARG A 894 -2.35 27.10 38.90
C ARG A 894 -2.31 25.80 39.70
N PHE A 895 -2.69 25.88 40.97
CA PHE A 895 -2.52 24.79 41.92
C PHE A 895 -3.84 24.43 42.62
N ALA A 896 -4.11 23.14 42.70
CA ALA A 896 -5.19 22.55 43.50
C ALA A 896 -4.59 21.51 44.46
N SER A 897 -5.21 21.28 45.60
CA SER A 897 -4.82 20.19 46.49
C SER A 897 -5.70 18.97 46.24
N LEU A 898 -5.08 17.80 46.15
CA LEU A 898 -5.69 16.48 46.17
C LEU A 898 -5.44 15.87 47.54
N SER A 899 -6.50 15.71 48.32
CA SER A 899 -6.43 15.06 49.63
C SER A 899 -6.33 13.53 49.52
N GLY A 900 -5.93 12.87 50.61
CA GLY A 900 -5.89 11.40 50.71
C GLY A 900 -7.15 10.69 50.21
N ASN A 901 -8.33 11.22 50.56
CA ASN A 901 -9.65 10.70 50.17
C ASN A 901 -10.15 11.22 48.80
N ASP A 902 -9.26 11.51 47.86
CA ASP A 902 -9.55 11.98 46.49
C ASP A 902 -10.31 13.31 46.38
N GLY A 903 -10.43 14.06 47.48
CA GLY A 903 -11.05 15.38 47.49
C GLY A 903 -10.17 16.43 46.84
N VAL A 904 -10.67 17.12 45.82
CA VAL A 904 -9.95 18.20 45.10
C VAL A 904 -10.42 19.58 45.56
N THR A 905 -9.49 20.40 46.07
CA THR A 905 -9.73 21.82 46.39
C THR A 905 -8.97 22.73 45.43
N ARG A 906 -9.68 23.40 44.53
CA ARG A 906 -9.08 24.37 43.61
C ARG A 906 -8.67 25.64 44.35
N HIS A 907 -7.58 26.27 43.89
CA HIS A 907 -7.05 27.51 44.48
C HIS A 907 -6.79 27.39 45.99
N ALA A 908 -6.08 26.33 46.40
CA ALA A 908 -5.81 25.96 47.79
C ALA A 908 -4.85 26.95 48.54
N GLY A 909 -5.13 28.25 48.46
CA GLY A 909 -4.35 29.32 49.09
C GLY A 909 -2.98 29.56 48.46
N ALA A 910 -2.74 29.12 47.23
CA ALA A 910 -1.43 29.18 46.58
C ALA A 910 -0.86 30.61 46.57
N THR A 911 0.35 30.78 47.10
CA THR A 911 1.09 32.04 47.13
C THR A 911 2.44 31.86 46.45
N VAL A 912 2.75 32.71 45.46
CA VAL A 912 3.98 32.66 44.66
C VAL A 912 4.89 33.83 45.04
N THR A 913 6.14 33.53 45.40
CA THR A 913 7.13 34.54 45.81
C THR A 913 8.48 34.34 45.09
N PRO A 914 9.24 35.41 44.80
CA PRO A 914 10.59 35.28 44.25
C PRO A 914 11.55 34.56 45.19
N ALA A 915 12.38 33.67 44.65
CA ALA A 915 13.47 33.03 45.36
C ALA A 915 14.82 33.72 45.05
N GLY A 916 15.79 33.62 45.97
CA GLY A 916 17.10 34.27 45.83
C GLY A 916 18.00 33.72 44.72
N ASN A 917 17.62 32.60 44.10
CA ASN A 917 18.33 31.94 43.00
C ASN A 917 17.77 32.28 41.61
N GLY A 918 16.85 33.23 41.50
CA GLY A 918 16.19 33.60 40.24
C GLY A 918 14.96 32.75 39.88
N GLY A 919 14.63 31.73 40.68
CA GLY A 919 13.38 30.98 40.57
C GLY A 919 12.24 31.57 41.42
N LEU A 920 11.16 30.79 41.58
CA LEU A 920 10.00 31.13 42.40
C LEU A 920 9.76 30.06 43.47
N THR A 921 9.13 30.45 44.58
CA THR A 921 8.62 29.56 45.62
C THR A 921 7.09 29.65 45.65
N VAL A 922 6.43 28.49 45.58
CA VAL A 922 4.98 28.34 45.68
C VAL A 922 4.67 27.68 47.02
N ALA A 923 3.91 28.35 47.88
CA ALA A 923 3.34 27.75 49.09
C ALA A 923 1.86 27.46 48.83
N VAL A 924 1.44 26.19 48.93
CA VAL A 924 0.07 25.76 48.65
C VAL A 924 -0.27 24.55 49.51
N ALA A 925 -1.44 24.57 50.16
CA ALA A 925 -1.95 23.45 50.97
C ALA A 925 -0.95 22.84 51.98
N GLY A 926 -0.02 23.64 52.52
CA GLY A 926 1.00 23.16 53.47
C GLY A 926 2.27 22.58 52.84
N VAL A 927 2.36 22.53 51.51
CA VAL A 927 3.54 22.14 50.73
C VAL A 927 4.26 23.38 50.21
N THR A 928 5.58 23.42 50.34
CA THR A 928 6.44 24.44 49.72
C THR A 928 7.12 23.84 48.50
N ILE A 929 6.98 24.48 47.34
CA ILE A 929 7.49 24.02 46.05
C ILE A 929 8.42 25.08 45.47
N SER A 930 9.64 24.71 45.07
CA SER A 930 10.48 25.55 44.23
C SER A 930 10.11 25.36 42.76
N ALA A 931 10.03 26.44 41.99
CA ALA A 931 9.73 26.45 40.57
C ALA A 931 10.81 27.22 39.79
N ALA A 932 11.32 26.60 38.72
CA ALA A 932 12.24 27.24 37.77
C ALA A 932 11.99 26.69 36.37
N THR A 933 12.32 27.46 35.33
CA THR A 933 12.40 26.93 33.98
C THR A 933 13.61 26.00 33.86
N ASP A 934 13.42 24.86 33.20
CA ASP A 934 14.47 23.87 32.92
C ASP A 934 14.09 23.12 31.64
N ASN A 935 14.61 23.58 30.51
CA ASN A 935 14.28 22.98 29.22
C ASN A 935 15.00 21.65 28.98
N THR A 936 16.00 21.26 29.79
CA THR A 936 16.87 20.10 29.49
C THR A 936 16.14 18.75 29.61
N LEU A 937 15.08 18.69 30.42
CA LEU A 937 14.22 17.52 30.65
C LEU A 937 15.02 16.21 30.80
N GLY A 938 15.59 15.98 31.99
CA GLY A 938 16.46 14.83 32.23
C GLY A 938 15.82 13.45 31.95
N ALA A 939 16.65 12.41 31.87
CA ALA A 939 16.21 11.05 31.50
C ALA A 939 15.05 10.49 32.36
N ASN A 940 14.99 10.82 33.65
CA ASN A 940 13.86 10.43 34.51
C ASN A 940 12.57 11.15 34.07
N ALA A 941 12.65 12.44 33.74
CA ALA A 941 11.51 13.20 33.25
C ALA A 941 11.03 12.67 31.89
N LEU A 942 11.93 12.23 31.01
CA LEU A 942 11.55 11.61 29.73
C LEU A 942 10.71 10.33 29.93
N VAL A 943 11.17 9.42 30.80
CA VAL A 943 10.42 8.17 31.09
C VAL A 943 9.07 8.42 31.75
N ALA A 944 8.92 9.52 32.49
CA ALA A 944 7.66 9.95 33.09
C ALA A 944 6.65 10.55 32.08
N SER A 945 6.94 10.54 30.76
CA SER A 945 6.03 11.11 29.75
C SER A 945 4.64 10.46 29.76
N ALA A 946 4.55 9.14 29.99
CA ALA A 946 3.26 8.46 30.10
C ALA A 946 2.45 8.93 31.32
N GLN A 947 3.11 9.24 32.43
CA GLN A 947 2.48 9.74 33.66
C GLN A 947 1.88 11.12 33.41
N ARG A 948 2.62 12.01 32.75
CA ARG A 948 2.10 13.35 32.40
C ARG A 948 0.91 13.30 31.44
N ALA A 949 0.91 12.35 30.52
CA ALA A 949 -0.16 12.20 29.54
C ALA A 949 -1.45 11.60 30.14
N SER A 950 -1.32 10.66 31.08
CA SER A 950 -2.45 9.86 31.59
C SER A 950 -2.86 10.14 33.04
N ASP A 951 -2.01 10.83 33.81
CA ASP A 951 -2.11 10.96 35.27
C ASP A 951 -2.14 9.60 36.01
N LEU A 952 -1.57 8.57 35.38
CA LEU A 952 -1.45 7.22 35.94
C LEU A 952 0.01 6.86 36.21
N PRO A 953 0.29 5.96 37.19
CA PRO A 953 1.64 5.47 37.48
C PRO A 953 2.13 4.47 36.40
N LEU A 954 2.28 4.95 35.17
CA LEU A 954 2.72 4.17 34.01
C LEU A 954 4.13 4.56 33.57
N LEU A 955 4.95 3.59 33.21
CA LEU A 955 6.33 3.76 32.76
C LEU A 955 6.51 3.02 31.44
N HIS A 956 7.00 3.69 30.39
CA HIS A 956 7.40 2.98 29.18
C HIS A 956 8.87 2.56 29.28
N LEU A 957 9.12 1.25 29.36
CA LEU A 957 10.46 0.70 29.62
C LEU A 957 10.85 -0.33 28.56
N SER A 958 12.15 -0.41 28.28
CA SER A 958 12.74 -1.39 27.38
C SER A 958 13.05 -2.71 28.09
N GLN A 959 12.95 -3.82 27.37
CA GLN A 959 13.45 -5.11 27.89
C GLN A 959 14.95 -5.01 28.25
N ASN A 960 15.33 -5.63 29.37
CA ASN A 960 16.67 -5.58 29.97
C ASN A 960 17.12 -4.19 30.45
N GLN A 961 16.23 -3.19 30.47
CA GLN A 961 16.55 -1.90 31.06
C GLN A 961 16.75 -2.05 32.57
N ALA A 962 17.85 -1.50 33.08
CA ALA A 962 18.11 -1.39 34.51
C ALA A 962 17.45 -0.13 35.06
N VAL A 963 16.69 -0.28 36.13
CA VAL A 963 15.97 0.78 36.84
C VAL A 963 16.38 0.75 38.31
N SER A 964 16.98 1.83 38.79
CA SER A 964 17.29 2.00 40.21
C SER A 964 16.00 2.29 40.97
N LEU A 965 15.78 1.58 42.07
CA LEU A 965 14.64 1.72 42.95
C LEU A 965 15.13 2.20 44.31
N VAL A 966 14.45 3.19 44.86
CA VAL A 966 14.57 3.55 46.26
C VAL A 966 13.21 3.45 46.92
N LEU A 967 13.15 2.68 48.01
CA LEU A 967 11.97 2.35 48.77
C LEU A 967 12.13 2.89 50.19
N THR A 968 11.11 3.57 50.70
CA THR A 968 10.95 3.94 52.12
C THR A 968 9.48 3.80 52.48
N GLY A 969 9.10 4.03 53.73
CA GLY A 969 7.69 4.07 54.12
C GLY A 969 7.49 4.04 55.62
N SER A 970 6.24 4.16 56.05
CA SER A 970 5.79 4.04 57.43
C SER A 970 4.72 2.96 57.50
N THR A 971 5.11 1.69 57.69
CA THR A 971 4.13 0.58 57.76
C THR A 971 4.47 -0.44 58.84
N SER A 972 3.44 -1.06 59.41
CA SER A 972 3.59 -2.22 60.29
C SER A 972 3.53 -3.56 59.53
N LEU A 973 3.22 -3.54 58.24
CA LEU A 973 3.05 -4.71 57.39
C LEU A 973 4.31 -5.04 56.59
N GLN A 974 4.40 -6.30 56.17
CA GLN A 974 5.37 -6.73 55.16
C GLN A 974 4.72 -6.60 53.78
N ASN A 975 5.15 -5.60 53.02
CA ASN A 975 4.66 -5.33 51.69
C ASN A 975 5.60 -5.87 50.62
N THR A 976 5.08 -6.24 49.46
CA THR A 976 5.87 -6.62 48.29
C THR A 976 5.50 -5.74 47.10
N LEU A 977 6.45 -4.93 46.65
CA LEU A 977 6.36 -4.19 45.40
C LEU A 977 6.58 -5.17 44.24
N GLY A 978 5.72 -5.09 43.23
CA GLY A 978 5.86 -5.75 41.94
C GLY A 978 5.71 -4.75 40.80
N PHE A 979 6.05 -5.17 39.59
CA PHE A 979 5.71 -4.44 38.36
C PHE A 979 5.02 -5.38 37.39
N VAL A 980 4.04 -4.87 36.62
CA VAL A 980 3.33 -5.65 35.60
C VAL A 980 3.35 -4.91 34.28
N ARG A 981 3.59 -5.63 33.18
CA ARG A 981 3.49 -5.08 31.82
C ARG A 981 2.03 -5.04 31.39
N LEU A 982 1.55 -3.88 30.99
CA LEU A 982 0.18 -3.65 30.56
C LEU A 982 0.11 -3.38 29.05
N ASP A 983 -1.03 -3.75 28.48
CA ASP A 983 -1.39 -3.41 27.12
C ASP A 983 -2.20 -2.10 27.16
N VAL A 984 -1.66 -1.05 26.54
CA VAL A 984 -2.34 0.24 26.33
C VAL A 984 -2.70 0.33 24.86
N ASP A 985 -3.99 0.45 24.54
CA ASP A 985 -4.47 0.60 23.17
C ASP A 985 -4.33 2.06 22.66
N LEU A 986 -4.67 2.30 21.39
CA LEU A 986 -4.54 3.63 20.78
C LEU A 986 -5.51 4.67 21.37
N ALA A 987 -6.53 4.24 22.10
CA ALA A 987 -7.45 5.11 22.84
C ALA A 987 -7.02 5.32 24.30
N GLY A 988 -5.93 4.69 24.74
CA GLY A 988 -5.44 4.74 26.12
C GLY A 988 -6.09 3.74 27.07
N ASN A 989 -6.93 2.82 26.58
CA ASN A 989 -7.54 1.81 27.44
C ASN A 989 -6.50 0.79 27.88
N ILE A 990 -6.62 0.36 29.14
CA ILE A 990 -5.65 -0.52 29.79
C ILE A 990 -6.22 -1.94 29.89
N SER A 991 -5.42 -2.91 29.47
CA SER A 991 -5.73 -4.33 29.61
C SER A 991 -4.49 -5.16 29.93
N LEU A 992 -4.72 -6.39 30.36
CA LEU A 992 -3.68 -7.40 30.58
C LEU A 992 -4.19 -8.73 30.03
N ASN A 993 -3.50 -9.29 29.04
CA ASN A 993 -3.89 -10.57 28.42
C ASN A 993 -5.36 -10.61 27.96
N GLY A 994 -5.86 -9.49 27.44
CA GLY A 994 -7.25 -9.33 26.97
C GLY A 994 -8.27 -9.01 28.07
N ILE A 995 -7.86 -8.93 29.34
CA ILE A 995 -8.72 -8.54 30.47
C ILE A 995 -8.58 -7.04 30.69
N GLY A 996 -9.65 -6.29 30.45
CA GLY A 996 -9.68 -4.84 30.68
C GLY A 996 -9.66 -4.49 32.18
N ILE A 997 -9.10 -3.34 32.53
CA ILE A 997 -9.01 -2.84 33.90
C ILE A 997 -10.39 -2.68 34.58
N ASP A 998 -11.43 -2.39 33.80
CA ASP A 998 -12.82 -2.29 34.27
C ASP A 998 -13.38 -3.62 34.80
N SER A 999 -12.77 -4.75 34.44
CA SER A 999 -13.07 -6.07 35.02
C SER A 999 -12.26 -6.29 36.30
N ALA A 1000 -12.38 -5.38 37.26
CA ALA A 1000 -11.45 -5.19 38.39
C ALA A 1000 -10.99 -6.49 39.09
N ALA A 1001 -11.91 -7.38 39.46
CA ALA A 1001 -11.54 -8.63 40.14
C ALA A 1001 -10.73 -9.60 39.24
N ALA A 1002 -11.11 -9.74 37.98
CA ALA A 1002 -10.39 -10.59 37.02
C ALA A 1002 -9.04 -9.98 36.64
N PHE A 1003 -9.00 -8.64 36.48
CA PHE A 1003 -7.78 -7.91 36.20
C PHE A 1003 -6.75 -8.08 37.33
N ARG A 1004 -7.14 -7.88 38.60
CA ARG A 1004 -6.25 -8.10 39.76
C ARG A 1004 -5.73 -9.54 39.84
N ALA A 1005 -6.59 -10.52 39.61
CA ALA A 1005 -6.20 -11.93 39.62
C ALA A 1005 -5.14 -12.24 38.55
N GLU A 1006 -5.26 -11.65 37.36
CA GLU A 1006 -4.29 -11.82 36.29
C GLU A 1006 -3.00 -11.03 36.55
N VAL A 1007 -3.08 -9.83 37.11
CA VAL A 1007 -1.90 -9.05 37.54
C VAL A 1007 -1.05 -9.86 38.52
N ALA A 1008 -1.68 -10.51 39.50
CA ALA A 1008 -1.00 -11.36 40.48
C ALA A 1008 -0.17 -12.49 39.84
N ARG A 1009 -0.58 -12.94 38.64
CA ARG A 1009 0.01 -14.06 37.91
C ARG A 1009 1.04 -13.63 36.87
N SER A 1010 1.05 -12.34 36.51
CA SER A 1010 1.79 -11.79 35.38
C SER A 1010 2.80 -10.70 35.79
N LEU A 1011 3.17 -10.66 37.08
CA LEU A 1011 4.26 -9.80 37.56
C LEU A 1011 5.57 -10.09 36.83
N ASP A 1012 6.33 -9.03 36.54
CA ASP A 1012 7.64 -9.10 35.91
C ASP A 1012 8.62 -9.88 36.82
N ALA A 1013 9.25 -10.90 36.25
CA ALA A 1013 10.11 -11.81 37.01
C ALA A 1013 11.33 -11.13 37.66
N GLY A 1014 11.78 -9.99 37.11
CA GLY A 1014 12.89 -9.21 37.67
C GLY A 1014 12.45 -8.14 38.67
N GLY A 1015 11.14 -7.94 38.87
CA GLY A 1015 10.56 -6.73 39.44
C GLY A 1015 9.88 -6.88 40.80
N THR A 1016 10.19 -7.90 41.59
CA THR A 1016 9.57 -8.10 42.92
C THR A 1016 10.51 -7.78 44.07
N PHE A 1017 10.08 -6.90 44.98
CA PHE A 1017 10.88 -6.39 46.10
C PHE A 1017 10.06 -6.38 47.39
N THR A 1018 10.57 -7.04 48.44
CA THR A 1018 9.90 -7.08 49.74
C THR A 1018 10.39 -5.93 50.62
N PHE A 1019 9.45 -5.19 51.19
CA PHE A 1019 9.68 -4.12 52.14
C PHE A 1019 9.05 -4.50 53.50
N THR A 1020 9.77 -4.23 54.58
CA THR A 1020 9.29 -4.42 55.95
C THR A 1020 10.05 -3.44 56.79
N SER A 1021 9.39 -2.46 57.38
CA SER A 1021 10.09 -1.61 58.36
C SER A 1021 9.13 -0.80 59.24
N PRO A 1022 9.27 -0.90 60.58
CA PRO A 1022 8.79 0.14 61.49
C PRO A 1022 9.77 1.34 61.61
N ASP A 1023 10.91 1.33 60.91
CA ASP A 1023 11.92 2.40 60.86
C ASP A 1023 12.02 3.02 59.46
N THR A 1024 12.11 4.34 59.35
CA THR A 1024 12.17 5.14 58.10
C THR A 1024 13.42 4.94 57.22
N ALA A 1025 14.15 3.83 57.39
CA ALA A 1025 15.39 3.54 56.69
C ALA A 1025 15.15 3.24 55.20
N THR A 1026 15.80 4.03 54.35
CA THR A 1026 15.79 3.88 52.90
C THR A 1026 16.42 2.56 52.43
N GLN A 1027 15.71 1.81 51.59
CA GLN A 1027 16.22 0.64 50.89
C GLN A 1027 16.50 0.97 49.42
N THR A 1028 17.66 0.59 48.90
CA THR A 1028 17.99 0.74 47.48
C THR A 1028 18.05 -0.63 46.81
N SER A 1029 17.49 -0.74 45.61
CA SER A 1029 17.48 -1.95 44.79
C SER A 1029 17.63 -1.61 43.31
N THR A 1030 17.82 -2.63 42.47
CA THR A 1030 17.83 -2.48 41.02
C THR A 1030 16.89 -3.49 40.41
N TRP A 1031 15.95 -3.00 39.60
CA TRP A 1031 15.08 -3.81 38.76
C TRP A 1031 15.67 -3.91 37.37
N THR A 1032 15.83 -5.13 36.85
CA THR A 1032 16.06 -5.36 35.42
C THR A 1032 14.78 -5.86 34.80
N VAL A 1033 14.24 -5.11 33.84
CA VAL A 1033 12.97 -5.43 33.16
C VAL A 1033 13.11 -6.76 32.41
N ALA A 1034 12.45 -7.82 32.89
CA ALA A 1034 12.54 -9.14 32.27
C ALA A 1034 11.58 -9.30 31.07
N GLY A 1035 10.41 -8.68 31.17
CA GLY A 1035 9.38 -8.67 30.15
C GLY A 1035 9.74 -7.86 28.90
N LYS A 1036 8.88 -7.94 27.88
CA LYS A 1036 9.06 -7.21 26.63
C LYS A 1036 8.98 -5.69 26.85
N THR A 1037 9.55 -4.91 25.93
CA THR A 1037 9.35 -3.45 25.89
C THR A 1037 7.86 -3.10 25.91
N GLY A 1038 7.48 -2.06 26.67
CA GLY A 1038 6.09 -1.61 26.78
C GLY A 1038 5.81 -0.79 28.04
N PHE A 1039 4.52 -0.63 28.35
CA PHE A 1039 4.07 0.08 29.55
C PHE A 1039 4.10 -0.85 30.76
N TYR A 1040 4.68 -0.38 31.85
CA TYR A 1040 4.74 -1.06 33.14
C TYR A 1040 4.06 -0.20 34.20
N ALA A 1041 3.33 -0.85 35.10
CA ALA A 1041 2.73 -0.24 36.28
C ALA A 1041 3.26 -0.90 37.54
N PRO A 1042 3.42 -0.14 38.65
CA PRO A 1042 3.70 -0.74 39.93
C PRO A 1042 2.46 -1.46 40.48
N VAL A 1043 2.71 -2.47 41.32
CA VAL A 1043 1.70 -3.29 42.00
C VAL A 1043 2.15 -3.45 43.44
N LEU A 1044 1.25 -3.23 44.40
CA LEU A 1044 1.53 -3.52 45.80
C LEU A 1044 0.81 -4.81 46.21
N LYS A 1045 1.55 -5.82 46.64
CA LYS A 1045 1.00 -6.95 47.37
C LYS A 1045 1.18 -6.69 48.86
N ALA A 1046 0.10 -6.32 49.53
CA ALA A 1046 0.11 -5.96 50.93
C ALA A 1046 0.29 -7.19 51.84
N GLY A 1047 0.78 -6.98 53.07
CA GLY A 1047 0.92 -8.05 54.07
C GLY A 1047 -0.40 -8.73 54.45
N THR A 1048 -1.53 -8.06 54.21
CA THR A 1048 -2.89 -8.59 54.38
C THR A 1048 -3.30 -9.61 53.31
N GLY A 1049 -2.56 -9.70 52.21
CA GLY A 1049 -2.87 -10.53 51.04
C GLY A 1049 -3.62 -9.79 49.92
N GLU A 1050 -3.98 -8.52 50.13
CA GLU A 1050 -4.54 -7.66 49.08
C GLU A 1050 -3.52 -7.37 47.98
N ILE A 1051 -4.03 -7.10 46.78
CA ILE A 1051 -3.24 -6.71 45.62
C ILE A 1051 -3.79 -5.39 45.11
N PHE A 1052 -3.01 -4.33 45.28
CA PHE A 1052 -3.34 -3.00 44.81
C PHE A 1052 -2.69 -2.72 43.46
N VAL A 1053 -3.51 -2.21 42.55
CA VAL A 1053 -3.17 -1.89 41.17
C VAL A 1053 -3.47 -0.42 40.90
N LEU A 1054 -3.01 0.11 39.76
CA LEU A 1054 -3.26 1.49 39.37
C LEU A 1054 -4.77 1.83 39.30
N GLY A 1055 -5.10 3.10 39.56
CA GLY A 1055 -6.46 3.61 39.50
C GLY A 1055 -7.40 2.96 40.51
N ALA A 1056 -8.70 2.91 40.17
CA ALA A 1056 -9.77 2.46 41.07
C ALA A 1056 -10.10 0.95 40.97
N ALA A 1057 -9.31 0.16 40.25
CA ALA A 1057 -9.56 -1.28 40.04
C ALA A 1057 -9.20 -2.14 41.27
N ASN A 1058 -9.26 -1.57 42.46
CA ASN A 1058 -8.95 -2.19 43.75
C ASN A 1058 -10.20 -2.81 44.39
N SER A 1059 -10.03 -3.57 45.48
CA SER A 1059 -11.10 -4.36 46.09
C SER A 1059 -12.21 -3.51 46.72
N ASP A 1060 -11.90 -2.28 47.13
CA ASP A 1060 -12.83 -1.29 47.67
C ASP A 1060 -13.21 -0.17 46.66
N GLY A 1061 -12.70 -0.26 45.43
CA GLY A 1061 -12.99 0.70 44.36
C GLY A 1061 -12.26 2.05 44.49
N ARG A 1062 -11.20 2.14 45.30
CA ARG A 1062 -10.43 3.37 45.52
C ARG A 1062 -9.03 3.30 44.89
N GLU A 1063 -8.38 4.45 44.76
CA GLU A 1063 -6.96 4.52 44.41
C GLU A 1063 -6.11 4.13 45.63
N HIS A 1064 -5.07 3.33 45.39
CA HIS A 1064 -4.09 2.92 46.42
C HIS A 1064 -2.64 3.19 45.98
N ILE A 1065 -2.45 3.84 44.83
CA ILE A 1065 -1.15 4.21 44.28
C ILE A 1065 -1.25 5.67 43.83
N ARG A 1066 -0.49 6.55 44.48
CA ARG A 1066 -0.54 8.00 44.27
C ARG A 1066 0.73 8.51 43.61
N LEU A 1067 0.57 9.40 42.63
CA LEU A 1067 1.69 10.15 42.05
C LEU A 1067 2.08 11.32 42.97
N PHE A 1068 3.32 11.28 43.49
CA PHE A 1068 3.94 12.41 44.19
C PHE A 1068 4.91 13.20 43.29
N GLY A 1069 5.13 12.74 42.06
CA GLY A 1069 5.96 13.39 41.06
C GLY A 1069 6.42 12.39 40.01
N GLU A 1070 7.33 12.82 39.14
CA GLU A 1070 7.89 11.99 38.07
C GLU A 1070 8.57 10.75 38.65
N ASN A 1071 8.04 9.58 38.29
CA ASN A 1071 8.50 8.27 38.74
C ASN A 1071 8.58 8.13 40.27
N THR A 1072 7.73 8.85 41.02
CA THR A 1072 7.64 8.77 42.48
C THR A 1072 6.22 8.44 42.88
N PHE A 1073 6.05 7.29 43.55
CA PHE A 1073 4.75 6.70 43.87
C PHE A 1073 4.63 6.50 45.38
N GLY A 1074 3.54 6.98 45.98
CA GLY A 1074 3.10 6.59 47.32
C GLY A 1074 2.06 5.48 47.24
N PHE A 1075 2.00 4.63 48.25
CA PHE A 1075 1.06 3.51 48.31
C PHE A 1075 0.35 3.49 49.65
N GLU A 1076 -0.92 3.12 49.62
CA GLU A 1076 -1.71 2.72 50.78
C GLU A 1076 -1.80 1.19 50.81
N ASP A 1077 -1.49 0.56 51.95
CA ASP A 1077 -1.40 -0.90 52.08
C ASP A 1077 -2.62 -1.57 52.75
N LEU A 1078 -3.60 -0.76 53.17
CA LEU A 1078 -4.90 -1.19 53.68
C LEU A 1078 -6.04 -0.72 52.78
N THR A 1079 -7.14 -1.46 52.76
CA THR A 1079 -8.43 -1.00 52.20
C THR A 1079 -9.16 -0.08 53.16
N ALA A 1080 -10.14 0.69 52.67
CA ALA A 1080 -11.02 1.49 53.53
C ALA A 1080 -11.69 0.67 54.66
N ALA A 1081 -12.02 -0.60 54.39
CA ALA A 1081 -12.64 -1.50 55.38
C ALA A 1081 -11.64 -2.01 56.44
N GLN A 1082 -10.35 -2.00 56.12
CA GLN A 1082 -9.27 -2.37 57.03
C GLN A 1082 -8.76 -1.19 57.87
N GLY A 1083 -9.27 0.02 57.61
CA GLY A 1083 -8.93 1.22 58.38
C GLY A 1083 -7.84 2.09 57.76
N ALA A 1084 -7.66 2.00 56.43
CA ALA A 1084 -6.80 2.90 55.66
C ALA A 1084 -7.02 4.37 56.02
N ASP A 1085 -5.94 5.10 56.28
CA ASP A 1085 -5.97 6.55 56.53
C ASP A 1085 -5.66 7.35 55.25
N PHE A 1086 -5.29 6.67 54.16
CA PHE A 1086 -5.10 7.22 52.82
C PHE A 1086 -4.06 8.32 52.79
N ASP A 1087 -2.98 8.14 53.54
CA ASP A 1087 -1.87 9.06 53.55
C ASP A 1087 -0.75 8.67 52.55
N TYR A 1088 -0.86 7.48 51.97
CA TYR A 1088 0.01 6.93 50.93
C TYR A 1088 1.49 6.86 51.33
N ASN A 1089 1.79 6.80 52.63
CA ASN A 1089 3.15 6.74 53.16
C ASN A 1089 3.59 5.30 53.51
N ASP A 1090 2.69 4.31 53.48
CA ASP A 1090 2.96 2.91 53.86
C ASP A 1090 4.12 2.31 53.06
N LEU A 1091 4.19 2.69 51.79
CA LEU A 1091 5.35 2.50 50.93
C LEU A 1091 5.47 3.70 50.00
N VAL A 1092 6.68 4.22 49.85
CA VAL A 1092 7.02 5.24 48.87
C VAL A 1092 8.18 4.75 48.03
N VAL A 1093 8.00 4.79 46.71
CA VAL A 1093 8.96 4.29 45.72
C VAL A 1093 9.35 5.42 44.79
N ALA A 1094 10.64 5.66 44.61
CA ALA A 1094 11.14 6.47 43.50
C ALA A 1094 12.03 5.65 42.58
N LEU A 1095 11.89 5.89 41.28
CA LEU A 1095 12.62 5.18 40.23
C LEU A 1095 13.56 6.12 39.47
N SER A 1096 14.71 5.60 39.05
CA SER A 1096 15.61 6.29 38.12
C SER A 1096 16.22 5.36 37.09
N VAL A 1097 16.37 5.87 35.87
CA VAL A 1097 16.88 5.13 34.70
C VAL A 1097 18.29 5.56 34.25
N SER A 1098 18.91 6.54 34.92
CA SER A 1098 20.15 7.19 34.47
C SER A 1098 21.41 6.83 35.27
N GLY A 1099 21.31 5.92 36.24
CA GLY A 1099 22.42 5.62 37.16
C GLY A 1099 22.76 6.80 38.11
N GLN A 1100 21.99 7.90 38.07
CA GLN A 1100 22.02 8.91 39.12
C GLN A 1100 21.33 8.37 40.37
N SER A 1101 21.89 8.70 41.53
CA SER A 1101 21.36 8.23 42.80
C SER A 1101 20.00 8.88 43.07
N SER A 1102 18.93 8.09 43.13
CA SER A 1102 17.60 8.54 43.58
C SER A 1102 17.57 8.93 45.06
N THR A 1103 18.70 8.80 45.78
CA THR A 1103 18.88 9.28 47.16
C THR A 1103 18.71 10.80 47.32
N GLN A 1104 18.67 11.59 46.24
CA GLN A 1104 18.35 13.03 46.34
C GLN A 1104 16.85 13.31 46.57
N ILE A 1105 15.99 12.29 46.42
CA ILE A 1105 14.53 12.40 46.59
C ILE A 1105 14.11 12.09 48.03
N PHE A 1106 14.92 11.33 48.77
CA PHE A 1106 14.64 10.86 50.13
C PHE A 1106 15.53 11.62 51.14
N ALA A 1107 14.99 11.92 52.32
CA ALA A 1107 15.66 12.74 53.34
C ALA A 1107 16.65 11.94 54.20
#